data_AF-A0A7S3NLU2-F1
#
_entry.id   AF-A0A7S3NLU2-F1
#
_cell.length_a   1.000
_cell.length_b   1.000
_cell.length_c   1.000
_cell.angle_alpha   90.00
_cell.angle_beta   90.00
_cell.angle_gamma   90.00
#
_symmetry.space_group_name_H-M   'P 1'
#
loop_
_entity.id
_entity.type
_entity.pdbx_description
1 polymer ?
#
loop_
_entity_poly.entity_id
_entity_poly.type
_entity_poly.pdbx_seq_one_letter_code
_entity_poly.pdbx_strand_id
1 'polypeptide(L)'
;ANALSLASVLARELGPELSDANVDALVGSISKSLSSSEPKLARASFDALGYVLRYCCESVLSGIRTNGWPRLTKFYGTLLGSMQSDARTLGARAVASVLRRAGAKPIAKHVKKLLKRIKANQSSSGLNHGIASLFCELCAGVQGRLHSVTTSVLTALFCACREEQQSIADNVVTMLLERTRPGEELEPLWACLIQEAKISTSGIQRLAMSAEWRSARLLNRRSAIDAALSESTRSRRASELDECLESAVLKTEMNPELFETCAFNLALAVWKHSSAGAKKNLLLAKRLSRKSPSGRLALRLADAGLARFAYEAVSELPRNSGNSALVTLAVTAQSAERTECCGDEELYRSLVEPHLTMKENPGLRATALAACLAFNPELSTVRIKALYRSEENILLKVVAVDTLVNSKVDDESIFNIISNFFSENRLLSRVTTIEPQLLRCLGSISIDLKPDPELALALSCCEEYPRRTARHAIRLASKLTVVEQGKDMLELWAEILDLPATLSSERNFSRLLSQVEVVARRPELPLAVAQACTVQALALLTIRFEPVWSMLSRLLATLAEVHPNALWPLLVRRLDRAARVWGYNATSTEQIAESNDDPEIRLSEAWRCYEKSVDGEPFVNYLCTSDDSAVKDRGDLDADRYFYVLCDAARA
;
A
#
# COMPACT_ATOMS: atom_id res chain seq x y z
N ALA A 1 29.04 -7.76 -32.51
CA ALA A 1 29.20 -9.00 -31.70
C ALA A 1 30.57 -9.66 -31.89
N ASN A 2 30.94 -10.10 -33.11
CA ASN A 2 32.21 -10.85 -33.33
C ASN A 2 33.47 -10.10 -32.86
N ALA A 3 33.57 -8.79 -33.09
CA ALA A 3 34.68 -7.98 -32.59
C ALA A 3 34.79 -7.97 -31.04
N LEU A 4 33.66 -8.00 -30.33
CA LEU A 4 33.61 -8.08 -28.87
C LEU A 4 34.08 -9.45 -28.36
N SER A 5 33.72 -10.52 -29.09
CA SER A 5 34.24 -11.87 -28.84
C SER A 5 35.75 -11.92 -29.03
N LEU A 6 36.26 -11.32 -30.10
CA LEU A 6 37.70 -11.25 -30.35
C LEU A 6 38.43 -10.46 -29.26
N ALA A 7 37.86 -9.34 -28.79
CA ALA A 7 38.42 -8.58 -27.67
C ALA A 7 38.51 -9.42 -26.38
N SER A 8 37.52 -10.28 -26.14
CA SER A 8 37.51 -11.21 -25.00
C SER A 8 38.63 -12.25 -25.10
N VAL A 9 38.84 -12.81 -26.29
CA VAL A 9 39.92 -13.76 -26.58
C VAL A 9 41.28 -13.09 -26.44
N LEU A 10 41.46 -11.92 -27.05
CA LEU A 10 42.71 -11.14 -26.97
C LEU A 10 43.11 -10.86 -25.53
N ALA A 11 42.16 -10.42 -24.68
CA ALA A 11 42.44 -10.17 -23.29
C ALA A 11 42.77 -11.45 -22.50
N ARG A 12 42.18 -12.58 -22.85
CA ARG A 12 42.49 -13.87 -22.22
C ARG A 12 43.91 -14.34 -22.56
N GLU A 13 44.29 -14.29 -23.82
CA GLU A 13 45.58 -14.80 -24.30
C GLU A 13 46.73 -13.85 -23.95
N LEU A 14 46.54 -12.53 -24.10
CA LEU A 14 47.60 -11.53 -23.97
C LEU A 14 47.48 -10.65 -22.72
N GLY A 15 46.52 -10.88 -21.83
CA GLY A 15 46.16 -9.96 -20.73
C GLY A 15 47.35 -9.34 -19.97
N PRO A 16 48.33 -10.12 -19.48
CA PRO A 16 49.52 -9.60 -18.81
C PRO A 16 50.52 -8.88 -19.73
N GLU A 17 50.52 -9.19 -21.02
CA GLU A 17 51.43 -8.62 -22.04
C GLU A 17 50.84 -7.36 -22.70
N LEU A 18 49.52 -7.16 -22.60
CA LEU A 18 48.86 -5.99 -23.14
C LEU A 18 49.36 -4.73 -22.43
N SER A 19 49.88 -3.80 -23.22
CA SER A 19 50.25 -2.49 -22.71
C SER A 19 49.04 -1.80 -22.08
N ASP A 20 49.32 -1.04 -21.04
CA ASP A 20 48.39 -0.16 -20.35
C ASP A 20 47.54 0.73 -21.28
N ALA A 21 48.14 1.22 -22.38
CA ALA A 21 47.44 2.01 -23.39
C ALA A 21 46.45 1.16 -24.21
N ASN A 22 46.81 -0.08 -24.54
CA ASN A 22 45.94 -1.01 -25.26
C ASN A 22 44.76 -1.46 -24.39
N VAL A 23 45.00 -1.73 -23.10
CA VAL A 23 43.92 -2.05 -22.15
C VAL A 23 42.92 -0.89 -22.07
N ASP A 24 43.42 0.34 -22.01
CA ASP A 24 42.57 1.52 -21.97
C ASP A 24 41.74 1.71 -23.25
N ALA A 25 42.35 1.50 -24.42
CA ALA A 25 41.66 1.58 -25.71
C ALA A 25 40.55 0.52 -25.82
N LEU A 26 40.82 -0.70 -25.36
CA LEU A 26 39.84 -1.80 -25.30
C LEU A 26 38.68 -1.46 -24.36
N VAL A 27 38.97 -1.10 -23.10
CA VAL A 27 37.93 -0.77 -22.11
C VAL A 27 37.10 0.42 -22.58
N GLY A 28 37.74 1.47 -23.09
CA GLY A 28 37.04 2.66 -23.59
C GLY A 28 36.11 2.36 -24.77
N SER A 29 36.54 1.54 -25.73
CA SER A 29 35.74 1.18 -26.91
C SER A 29 34.56 0.28 -26.56
N ILE A 30 34.77 -0.71 -25.69
CA ILE A 30 33.71 -1.61 -25.22
C ILE A 30 32.69 -0.83 -24.37
N SER A 31 33.15 0.09 -23.50
CA SER A 31 32.29 0.89 -22.65
C SER A 31 31.30 1.75 -23.45
N LYS A 32 31.71 2.30 -24.60
CA LYS A 32 30.81 3.04 -25.50
C LYS A 32 29.70 2.15 -26.07
N SER A 33 30.03 0.90 -26.39
CA SER A 33 29.09 -0.08 -26.95
C SER A 33 28.07 -0.58 -25.92
N LEU A 34 28.39 -0.48 -24.62
CA LEU A 34 27.49 -0.88 -23.53
C LEU A 34 26.20 -0.04 -23.47
N SER A 35 26.23 1.21 -23.95
CA SER A 35 25.05 2.10 -23.99
C SER A 35 24.23 1.97 -25.27
N SER A 36 24.42 0.89 -26.05
CA SER A 36 23.61 0.62 -27.23
C SER A 36 22.16 0.36 -26.84
N SER A 37 21.22 0.90 -27.63
CA SER A 37 19.79 0.57 -27.50
C SER A 37 19.46 -0.88 -27.85
N GLU A 38 20.36 -1.60 -28.53
CA GLU A 38 20.17 -3.01 -28.87
C GLU A 38 20.58 -3.92 -27.68
N PRO A 39 19.64 -4.63 -27.03
CA PRO A 39 19.93 -5.39 -25.81
C PRO A 39 20.98 -6.51 -26.02
N LYS A 40 20.99 -7.13 -27.21
CA LYS A 40 21.97 -8.16 -27.57
C LYS A 40 23.38 -7.60 -27.63
N LEU A 41 23.55 -6.41 -28.21
CA LEU A 41 24.85 -5.75 -28.31
C LEU A 41 25.33 -5.24 -26.94
N ALA A 42 24.44 -4.65 -26.15
CA ALA A 42 24.75 -4.24 -24.78
C ALA A 42 25.19 -5.45 -23.94
N ARG A 43 24.51 -6.59 -24.06
CA ARG A 43 24.88 -7.82 -23.36
C ARG A 43 26.23 -8.36 -23.81
N ALA A 44 26.46 -8.47 -25.12
CA ALA A 44 27.76 -8.91 -25.65
C ALA A 44 28.90 -7.96 -25.22
N SER A 45 28.62 -6.66 -25.11
CA SER A 45 29.58 -5.66 -24.63
C SER A 45 29.88 -5.84 -23.15
N PHE A 46 28.86 -6.09 -22.32
CA PHE A 46 29.02 -6.40 -20.91
C PHE A 46 29.87 -7.66 -20.70
N ASP A 47 29.56 -8.74 -21.43
CA ASP A 47 30.29 -10.00 -21.32
C ASP A 47 31.76 -9.78 -21.71
N ALA A 48 32.02 -9.13 -22.85
CA ALA A 48 33.39 -8.80 -23.29
C ALA A 48 34.14 -7.90 -22.31
N LEU A 49 33.48 -6.88 -21.75
CA LEU A 49 34.04 -6.03 -20.71
C LEU A 49 34.42 -6.85 -19.47
N GLY A 50 33.57 -7.78 -19.06
CA GLY A 50 33.86 -8.70 -17.96
C GLY A 50 35.12 -9.54 -18.20
N TYR A 51 35.31 -10.07 -19.41
CA TYR A 51 36.53 -10.79 -19.80
C TYR A 51 37.76 -9.87 -19.75
N VAL A 52 37.71 -8.70 -20.41
CA VAL A 52 38.84 -7.76 -20.44
C VAL A 52 39.25 -7.34 -19.03
N LEU A 53 38.31 -6.94 -18.19
CA LEU A 53 38.63 -6.51 -16.83
C LEU A 53 39.15 -7.67 -15.96
N ARG A 54 38.69 -8.91 -16.20
CA ARG A 54 39.14 -10.10 -15.46
C ARG A 54 40.59 -10.46 -15.77
N TYR A 55 40.98 -10.47 -17.05
CA TYR A 55 42.33 -10.89 -17.45
C TYR A 55 43.36 -9.75 -17.41
N CYS A 56 42.94 -8.50 -17.60
CA CYS A 56 43.81 -7.33 -17.47
C CYS A 56 43.75 -6.70 -16.06
N CYS A 57 43.39 -7.46 -15.03
CA CYS A 57 43.02 -6.90 -13.73
C CYS A 57 44.16 -6.14 -13.03
N GLU A 58 45.41 -6.55 -13.22
CA GLU A 58 46.56 -5.89 -12.58
C GLU A 58 46.78 -4.48 -13.13
N SER A 59 46.75 -4.33 -14.46
CA SER A 59 46.81 -3.03 -15.15
C SER A 59 45.61 -2.16 -14.76
N VAL A 60 44.40 -2.71 -14.79
CA VAL A 60 43.15 -1.98 -14.49
C VAL A 60 43.09 -1.50 -13.03
N LEU A 61 43.58 -2.32 -12.09
CA LEU A 61 43.63 -2.01 -10.66
C LEU A 61 44.90 -1.26 -10.24
N SER A 62 45.80 -0.95 -11.18
CA SER A 62 47.00 -0.16 -10.90
C SER A 62 46.62 1.14 -10.18
N GLY A 63 47.34 1.45 -9.09
CA GLY A 63 47.06 2.58 -8.20
C GLY A 63 46.09 2.33 -7.04
N ILE A 64 45.20 1.32 -7.10
CA ILE A 64 44.19 1.16 -6.03
C ILE A 64 44.82 0.90 -4.65
N ARG A 65 45.89 0.10 -4.60
CA ARG A 65 46.58 -0.23 -3.35
C ARG A 65 47.39 0.96 -2.81
N THR A 66 48.01 1.75 -3.68
CA THR A 66 48.86 2.87 -3.28
C THR A 66 48.02 4.10 -2.93
N ASN A 67 47.15 4.55 -3.83
CA ASN A 67 46.46 5.84 -3.70
C ASN A 67 44.91 5.72 -3.64
N GLY A 68 44.36 4.50 -3.61
CA GLY A 68 42.91 4.25 -3.59
C GLY A 68 42.21 4.60 -4.91
N TRP A 69 42.95 4.74 -6.01
CA TRP A 69 42.44 5.26 -7.27
C TRP A 69 42.89 4.35 -8.43
N PRO A 70 42.06 3.36 -8.80
CA PRO A 70 42.39 2.50 -9.92
C PRO A 70 42.37 3.27 -11.23
N ARG A 71 43.20 2.84 -12.20
CA ARG A 71 43.19 3.36 -13.56
C ARG A 71 41.81 3.32 -14.21
N LEU A 72 41.01 2.30 -13.86
CA LEU A 72 39.61 2.12 -14.29
C LEU A 72 38.70 3.33 -14.07
N THR A 73 39.00 4.20 -13.09
CA THR A 73 38.18 5.36 -12.73
C THR A 73 37.93 6.33 -13.88
N LYS A 74 38.83 6.40 -14.86
CA LYS A 74 38.68 7.26 -16.04
C LYS A 74 37.49 6.86 -16.92
N PHE A 75 36.98 5.64 -16.78
CA PHE A 75 35.84 5.13 -17.53
C PHE A 75 34.52 5.20 -16.74
N TYR A 76 34.54 5.67 -15.48
CA TYR A 76 33.31 5.73 -14.65
C TYR A 76 32.24 6.63 -15.26
N GLY A 77 32.62 7.73 -15.92
CA GLY A 77 31.65 8.59 -16.61
C GLY A 77 30.86 7.83 -17.68
N THR A 78 31.54 7.02 -18.50
CA THR A 78 30.90 6.23 -19.56
C THR A 78 30.13 5.02 -19.00
N LEU A 79 30.71 4.32 -18.02
CA LEU A 79 30.14 3.08 -17.48
C LEU A 79 29.01 3.30 -16.47
N LEU A 80 29.14 4.30 -15.60
CA LEU A 80 28.22 4.57 -14.50
C LEU A 80 27.35 5.79 -14.76
N GLY A 81 27.77 6.69 -15.66
CA GLY A 81 27.03 7.89 -16.04
C GLY A 81 26.21 7.74 -17.33
N SER A 82 26.01 6.53 -17.85
CA SER A 82 25.14 6.30 -19.03
C SER A 82 23.72 6.79 -18.77
N MET A 83 23.02 7.25 -19.81
CA MET A 83 21.60 7.67 -19.71
C MET A 83 20.66 6.48 -19.48
N GLN A 84 21.02 5.29 -19.99
CA GLN A 84 20.24 4.07 -19.83
C GLN A 84 20.54 3.42 -18.47
N SER A 85 19.50 3.11 -17.68
CA SER A 85 19.63 2.45 -16.38
C SER A 85 20.35 1.11 -16.47
N ASP A 86 20.00 0.29 -17.46
CA ASP A 86 20.53 -1.05 -17.62
C ASP A 86 22.03 -1.03 -17.91
N ALA A 87 22.48 -0.09 -18.75
CA ALA A 87 23.90 0.12 -19.03
C ALA A 87 24.67 0.52 -17.76
N ARG A 88 24.09 1.38 -16.91
CA ARG A 88 24.69 1.74 -15.61
C ARG A 88 24.82 0.53 -14.69
N THR A 89 23.78 -0.30 -14.58
CA THR A 89 23.79 -1.50 -13.73
C THR A 89 24.79 -2.55 -14.24
N LEU A 90 24.84 -2.78 -15.55
CA LEU A 90 25.82 -3.68 -16.17
C LEU A 90 27.26 -3.18 -15.98
N GLY A 91 27.50 -1.88 -16.19
CA GLY A 91 28.78 -1.24 -15.95
C GLY A 91 29.21 -1.37 -14.48
N ALA A 92 28.31 -1.06 -13.56
CA ALA A 92 28.51 -1.22 -12.12
C ALA A 92 28.90 -2.65 -11.75
N ARG A 93 28.21 -3.65 -12.29
CA ARG A 93 28.49 -5.07 -12.04
C ARG A 93 29.87 -5.50 -12.56
N ALA A 94 30.22 -5.08 -13.78
CA ALA A 94 31.51 -5.38 -14.38
C ALA A 94 32.66 -4.78 -13.54
N VAL A 95 32.55 -3.51 -13.18
CA VAL A 95 33.53 -2.79 -12.34
C VAL A 95 33.62 -3.42 -10.95
N ALA A 96 32.49 -3.69 -10.30
CA ALA A 96 32.46 -4.30 -8.96
C ALA A 96 33.20 -5.64 -8.94
N SER A 97 32.99 -6.50 -9.94
CA SER A 97 33.62 -7.82 -10.02
C SER A 97 35.16 -7.77 -9.93
N VAL A 98 35.76 -6.72 -10.50
CA VAL A 98 37.22 -6.55 -10.53
C VAL A 98 37.71 -5.81 -9.30
N LEU A 99 37.00 -4.78 -8.85
CA LEU A 99 37.33 -4.06 -7.62
C LEU A 99 37.38 -4.98 -6.40
N ARG A 100 36.49 -5.99 -6.31
CA ARG A 100 36.51 -6.96 -5.18
C ARG A 100 37.84 -7.70 -5.05
N ARG A 101 38.62 -7.86 -6.13
CA ARG A 101 39.95 -8.50 -6.12
C ARG A 101 41.03 -7.65 -5.45
N ALA A 102 40.79 -6.35 -5.26
CA ALA A 102 41.73 -5.46 -4.58
C ALA A 102 41.78 -5.65 -3.05
N GLY A 103 40.75 -6.29 -2.48
CA GLY A 103 40.60 -6.47 -1.03
C GLY A 103 39.88 -5.31 -0.35
N ALA A 104 39.41 -5.56 0.89
CA ALA A 104 38.51 -4.66 1.60
C ALA A 104 39.11 -3.28 1.93
N LYS A 105 40.37 -3.22 2.39
CA LYS A 105 41.04 -1.95 2.75
C LYS A 105 41.22 -1.01 1.55
N PRO A 106 41.76 -1.46 0.39
CA PRO A 106 41.84 -0.60 -0.80
C PRO A 106 40.48 -0.13 -1.32
N ILE A 107 39.44 -0.98 -1.27
CA ILE A 107 38.08 -0.60 -1.68
C ILE A 107 37.53 0.48 -0.75
N ALA A 108 37.67 0.35 0.56
CA ALA A 108 37.24 1.38 1.50
C ALA A 108 37.93 2.74 1.22
N LYS A 109 39.23 2.73 0.93
CA LYS A 109 39.98 3.94 0.52
C LYS A 109 39.43 4.52 -0.78
N HIS A 110 39.09 3.66 -1.74
CA HIS A 110 38.50 4.04 -3.02
C HIS A 110 37.13 4.71 -2.86
N VAL A 111 36.22 4.11 -2.08
CA VAL A 111 34.87 4.64 -1.80
C VAL A 111 34.97 6.05 -1.23
N LYS A 112 35.80 6.26 -0.20
CA LYS A 112 36.00 7.59 0.42
C LYS A 112 36.49 8.63 -0.59
N LYS A 113 37.46 8.26 -1.43
CA LYS A 113 38.04 9.17 -2.42
C LYS A 113 37.07 9.47 -3.56
N LEU A 114 36.23 8.49 -3.94
CA LEU A 114 35.23 8.64 -4.98
C LEU A 114 34.15 9.62 -4.52
N LEU A 115 33.59 9.42 -3.33
CA LEU A 115 32.62 10.34 -2.73
C LEU A 115 33.18 11.77 -2.61
N LYS A 116 34.45 11.91 -2.19
CA LYS A 116 35.11 13.24 -2.15
C LYS A 116 35.16 13.92 -3.53
N ARG A 117 35.36 13.17 -4.62
CA ARG A 117 35.38 13.73 -5.98
C ARG A 117 34.00 14.04 -6.54
N ILE A 118 33.01 13.19 -6.28
CA ILE A 118 31.61 13.44 -6.67
C ILE A 118 31.16 14.79 -6.12
N LYS A 119 31.49 15.06 -4.84
CA LYS A 119 31.18 16.33 -4.19
C LYS A 119 31.76 17.52 -4.94
N ALA A 120 33.02 17.42 -5.36
CA ALA A 120 33.71 18.51 -6.04
C ALA A 120 33.14 18.83 -7.43
N ASN A 121 32.48 17.86 -8.08
CA ASN A 121 32.12 17.95 -9.49
C ASN A 121 30.63 18.13 -9.77
N GLN A 122 29.78 18.34 -8.74
CA GLN A 122 28.31 18.46 -8.88
C GLN A 122 27.72 17.43 -9.86
N SER A 123 27.92 16.16 -9.54
CA SER A 123 27.54 15.03 -10.40
C SER A 123 26.06 15.02 -10.79
N SER A 124 25.77 14.60 -12.02
CA SER A 124 24.40 14.34 -12.49
C SER A 124 23.71 13.22 -11.68
N SER A 125 22.38 13.28 -11.61
CA SER A 125 21.55 12.26 -10.95
C SER A 125 21.82 10.85 -11.50
N GLY A 126 22.03 10.72 -12.82
CA GLY A 126 22.39 9.46 -13.47
C GLY A 126 23.70 8.87 -12.96
N LEU A 127 24.74 9.70 -12.78
CA LEU A 127 26.02 9.25 -12.23
C LEU A 127 25.89 8.83 -10.76
N ASN A 128 25.11 9.55 -9.96
CA ASN A 128 24.83 9.19 -8.56
C ASN A 128 24.17 7.81 -8.46
N HIS A 129 23.18 7.54 -9.32
CA HIS A 129 22.53 6.25 -9.39
C HIS A 129 23.50 5.13 -9.85
N GLY A 130 24.36 5.39 -10.84
CA GLY A 130 25.37 4.42 -11.27
C GLY A 130 26.41 4.11 -10.20
N ILE A 131 26.79 5.11 -9.38
CA ILE A 131 27.70 4.93 -8.24
C ILE A 131 27.02 4.17 -7.11
N ALA A 132 25.76 4.47 -6.82
CA ALA A 132 24.96 3.68 -5.88
C ALA A 132 24.84 2.22 -6.35
N SER A 133 24.61 2.00 -7.65
CA SER A 133 24.61 0.68 -8.28
C SER A 133 25.96 -0.02 -8.11
N LEU A 134 27.08 0.69 -8.31
CA LEU A 134 28.42 0.15 -8.09
C LEU A 134 28.63 -0.30 -6.64
N PHE A 135 28.25 0.52 -5.66
CA PHE A 135 28.40 0.16 -4.25
C PHE A 135 27.48 -0.98 -3.84
N CYS A 136 26.24 -1.00 -4.33
CA CYS A 136 25.34 -2.14 -4.16
C CYS A 136 25.96 -3.41 -4.75
N GLU A 137 26.48 -3.35 -5.99
CA GLU A 137 27.16 -4.50 -6.61
C GLU A 137 28.42 -4.89 -5.82
N LEU A 138 29.23 -3.97 -5.29
CA LEU A 138 30.37 -4.34 -4.44
C LEU A 138 29.95 -5.16 -3.21
N CYS A 139 28.83 -4.79 -2.58
CA CYS A 139 28.27 -5.44 -1.40
C CYS A 139 27.50 -6.73 -1.74
N ALA A 140 26.85 -6.81 -2.90
CA ALA A 140 26.10 -7.99 -3.31
C ALA A 140 27.03 -9.17 -3.60
N GLY A 141 26.79 -10.30 -2.95
CA GLY A 141 27.44 -11.57 -3.19
C GLY A 141 26.64 -12.48 -4.13
N VAL A 142 26.98 -13.77 -4.10
CA VAL A 142 26.31 -14.79 -4.91
C VAL A 142 25.02 -15.21 -4.22
N GLN A 143 23.96 -15.45 -5.00
CA GLN A 143 22.65 -15.92 -4.52
C GLN A 143 21.97 -15.00 -3.50
N GLY A 144 22.15 -13.68 -3.58
CA GLY A 144 21.48 -12.73 -2.67
C GLY A 144 22.19 -12.51 -1.33
N ARG A 145 23.20 -13.34 -1.00
CA ARG A 145 24.06 -13.12 0.18
C ARG A 145 24.91 -11.87 0.03
N LEU A 146 25.30 -11.25 1.14
CA LEU A 146 26.24 -10.13 1.15
C LEU A 146 27.68 -10.65 1.04
N HIS A 147 28.55 -9.91 0.34
CA HIS A 147 29.97 -10.24 0.20
C HIS A 147 30.74 -9.86 1.46
N SER A 148 31.88 -10.52 1.71
CA SER A 148 32.80 -10.20 2.82
C SER A 148 33.34 -8.77 2.84
N VAL A 149 33.23 -8.01 1.74
CA VAL A 149 33.69 -6.61 1.67
C VAL A 149 32.61 -5.63 2.13
N THR A 150 31.37 -6.08 2.29
CA THR A 150 30.18 -5.25 2.56
C THR A 150 30.39 -4.32 3.73
N THR A 151 30.86 -4.83 4.87
CA THR A 151 31.10 -4.01 6.07
C THR A 151 32.10 -2.89 5.79
N SER A 152 33.19 -3.18 5.08
CA SER A 152 34.20 -2.16 4.75
C SER A 152 33.68 -1.11 3.75
N VAL A 153 32.85 -1.52 2.77
CA VAL A 153 32.25 -0.60 1.79
C VAL A 153 31.21 0.28 2.46
N LEU A 154 30.27 -0.30 3.21
CA LEU A 154 29.20 0.46 3.87
C LEU A 154 29.73 1.38 4.96
N THR A 155 30.65 0.93 5.81
CA THR A 155 31.29 1.83 6.78
C THR A 155 32.04 2.96 6.10
N ALA A 156 32.76 2.69 5.00
CA ALA A 156 33.43 3.75 4.24
C ALA A 156 32.43 4.73 3.59
N LEU A 157 31.32 4.22 3.06
CA LEU A 157 30.23 5.00 2.47
C LEU A 157 29.61 5.91 3.52
N PHE A 158 29.10 5.34 4.61
CA PHE A 158 28.41 6.05 5.69
C PHE A 158 29.31 7.09 6.38
N CYS A 159 30.58 6.77 6.62
CA CYS A 159 31.51 7.74 7.22
C CYS A 159 31.92 8.89 6.28
N ALA A 160 31.88 8.70 4.96
CA ALA A 160 32.32 9.73 4.01
C ALA A 160 31.17 10.49 3.35
N CYS A 161 29.95 9.95 3.42
CA CYS A 161 28.75 10.54 2.84
C CYS A 161 28.37 11.80 3.61
N ARG A 162 28.26 12.93 2.91
CA ARG A 162 27.71 14.18 3.45
C ARG A 162 26.23 14.31 3.11
N GLU A 163 25.56 15.32 3.63
CA GLU A 163 24.13 15.62 3.38
C GLU A 163 23.77 15.61 1.90
N GLU A 164 24.53 16.33 1.06
CA GLU A 164 24.35 16.37 -0.41
C GLU A 164 24.43 15.01 -1.11
N GLN A 165 25.02 14.01 -0.45
CA GLN A 165 25.29 12.68 -1.02
C GLN A 165 24.43 11.59 -0.38
N GLN A 166 23.57 11.92 0.60
CA GLN A 166 22.75 10.95 1.32
C GLN A 166 21.93 10.06 0.38
N SER A 167 21.43 10.64 -0.71
CA SER A 167 20.73 9.89 -1.77
C SER A 167 21.53 8.71 -2.35
N ILE A 168 22.87 8.79 -2.42
CA ILE A 168 23.69 7.65 -2.86
C ILE A 168 23.62 6.54 -1.82
N ALA A 169 23.75 6.87 -0.54
CA ALA A 169 23.75 5.90 0.54
C ALA A 169 22.35 5.27 0.73
N ASP A 170 21.29 6.07 0.64
CA ASP A 170 19.91 5.61 0.71
C ASP A 170 19.61 4.64 -0.44
N ASN A 171 19.98 5.01 -1.67
CA ASN A 171 19.83 4.14 -2.84
C ASN A 171 20.60 2.82 -2.68
N VAL A 172 21.81 2.84 -2.11
CA VAL A 172 22.57 1.61 -1.84
C VAL A 172 21.83 0.71 -0.86
N VAL A 173 21.29 1.27 0.23
CA VAL A 173 20.53 0.50 1.22
C VAL A 173 19.28 -0.10 0.58
N THR A 174 18.48 0.70 -0.15
CA THR A 174 17.28 0.25 -0.84
C THR A 174 17.58 -0.89 -1.82
N MET A 175 18.58 -0.72 -2.69
CA MET A 175 18.96 -1.77 -3.65
C MET A 175 19.48 -3.05 -2.97
N LEU A 176 20.18 -2.93 -1.83
CA LEU A 176 20.63 -4.10 -1.07
C LEU A 176 19.46 -4.84 -0.40
N LEU A 177 18.51 -4.10 0.17
CA LEU A 177 17.29 -4.69 0.72
C LEU A 177 16.55 -5.45 -0.39
N GLU A 178 16.28 -4.83 -1.54
CA GLU A 178 15.58 -5.47 -2.66
C GLU A 178 16.22 -6.78 -3.13
N ARG A 179 17.57 -6.82 -3.18
CA ARG A 179 18.34 -7.98 -3.66
C ARG A 179 18.50 -9.10 -2.65
N THR A 180 18.46 -8.80 -1.37
CA THR A 180 18.66 -9.80 -0.30
C THR A 180 17.35 -10.54 -0.07
N ARG A 181 17.41 -11.88 -0.02
CA ARG A 181 16.20 -12.65 0.25
C ARG A 181 15.86 -12.56 1.74
N PRO A 182 14.58 -12.55 2.12
CA PRO A 182 14.19 -12.69 3.52
C PRO A 182 14.82 -13.97 4.11
N GLY A 183 15.54 -13.84 5.22
CA GLY A 183 16.21 -14.96 5.91
C GLY A 183 17.68 -15.14 5.59
N GLU A 184 18.22 -14.44 4.59
CA GLU A 184 19.67 -14.43 4.33
C GLU A 184 20.42 -13.53 5.32
N GLU A 185 21.73 -13.70 5.39
CA GLU A 185 22.65 -12.97 6.26
C GLU A 185 22.66 -11.46 5.95
N LEU A 186 21.68 -10.75 6.51
CA LEU A 186 21.62 -9.29 6.54
C LEU A 186 22.46 -8.67 7.66
N GLU A 187 23.11 -9.50 8.49
CA GLU A 187 23.92 -9.05 9.63
C GLU A 187 24.98 -8.00 9.25
N PRO A 188 25.75 -8.15 8.15
CA PRO A 188 26.73 -7.13 7.78
C PRO A 188 26.11 -5.75 7.49
N LEU A 189 24.95 -5.72 6.82
CA LEU A 189 24.22 -4.47 6.55
C LEU A 189 23.67 -3.89 7.84
N TRP A 190 23.03 -4.73 8.66
CA TRP A 190 22.41 -4.35 9.92
C TRP A 190 23.42 -3.75 10.92
N ALA A 191 24.57 -4.41 11.07
CA ALA A 191 25.65 -3.93 11.93
C ALA A 191 26.17 -2.55 11.47
N CYS A 192 26.33 -2.33 10.16
CA CYS A 192 26.74 -1.03 9.64
C CYS A 192 25.69 0.06 9.88
N LEU A 193 24.40 -0.24 9.72
CA LEU A 193 23.30 0.70 9.96
C LEU A 193 23.17 1.07 11.43
N ILE A 194 23.35 0.11 12.35
CA ILE A 194 23.39 0.38 13.80
C ILE A 194 24.54 1.34 14.11
N GLN A 195 25.75 1.03 13.62
CA GLN A 195 26.91 1.89 13.88
C GLN A 195 26.72 3.29 13.31
N GLU A 196 26.07 3.42 12.14
CA GLU A 196 25.74 4.72 11.57
C GLU A 196 24.67 5.45 12.39
N ALA A 197 23.60 4.77 12.82
CA ALA A 197 22.54 5.34 13.64
C ALA A 197 23.05 5.88 14.99
N LYS A 198 24.08 5.22 15.56
CA LYS A 198 24.79 5.72 16.75
C LYS A 198 25.52 7.04 16.50
N ILE A 199 25.81 7.40 15.26
CA ILE A 199 26.60 8.57 14.90
C ILE A 199 25.70 9.68 14.33
N SER A 200 24.80 9.38 13.40
CA SER A 200 24.03 10.37 12.61
C SER A 200 22.52 10.13 12.60
N THR A 201 21.76 11.21 12.36
CA THR A 201 20.30 11.19 12.15
C THR A 201 19.90 10.45 10.88
N SER A 202 20.65 10.60 9.79
CA SER A 202 20.42 9.84 8.56
C SER A 202 20.67 8.34 8.71
N GLY A 203 21.56 7.93 9.63
CA GLY A 203 21.70 6.53 10.03
C GLY A 203 20.45 5.97 10.68
N ILE A 204 19.79 6.74 11.55
CA ILE A 204 18.53 6.36 12.19
C ILE A 204 17.42 6.20 11.14
N GLN A 205 17.33 7.13 10.18
CA GLN A 205 16.37 7.03 9.07
C GLN A 205 16.58 5.75 8.24
N ARG A 206 17.81 5.46 7.83
CA ARG A 206 18.12 4.25 7.05
C ARG A 206 17.89 2.96 7.83
N LEU A 207 18.17 2.97 9.12
CA LEU A 207 17.87 1.85 10.01
C LEU A 207 16.35 1.64 10.12
N ALA A 208 15.56 2.70 10.27
CA ALA A 208 14.11 2.63 10.31
C ALA A 208 13.50 2.16 8.98
N MET A 209 13.97 2.67 7.84
CA MET A 209 13.58 2.23 6.51
C MET A 209 13.87 0.73 6.32
N SER A 210 15.05 0.27 6.77
CA SER A 210 15.43 -1.14 6.69
C SER A 210 14.56 -2.03 7.58
N ALA A 211 14.20 -1.54 8.77
CA ALA A 211 13.29 -2.22 9.69
C ALA A 211 11.88 -2.32 9.10
N GLU A 212 11.36 -1.24 8.50
CA GLU A 212 10.06 -1.19 7.85
C GLU A 212 9.98 -2.17 6.68
N TRP A 213 10.94 -2.07 5.74
CA TRP A 213 11.03 -2.95 4.57
C TRP A 213 11.00 -4.43 4.97
N ARG A 214 11.76 -4.77 6.02
CA ARG A 214 11.81 -6.14 6.55
C ARG A 214 10.46 -6.53 7.13
N SER A 215 9.85 -5.65 7.93
CA SER A 215 8.56 -5.89 8.56
C SER A 215 7.44 -6.14 7.54
N ALA A 216 7.42 -5.41 6.42
CA ALA A 216 6.46 -5.55 5.34
C ALA A 216 6.59 -6.90 4.62
N ARG A 217 7.82 -7.33 4.31
CA ARG A 217 8.06 -8.64 3.67
C ARG A 217 7.78 -9.82 4.61
N LEU A 218 8.02 -9.66 5.91
CA LEU A 218 7.72 -10.70 6.90
C LEU A 218 6.21 -10.85 7.15
N LEU A 219 5.44 -9.77 7.09
CA LEU A 219 3.98 -9.83 7.23
C LEU A 219 3.31 -10.67 6.13
N ASN A 220 3.87 -10.68 4.92
CA ASN A 220 3.37 -11.48 3.80
C ASN A 220 3.76 -12.97 3.87
N ARG A 221 4.72 -13.35 4.72
CA ARG A 221 5.13 -14.75 4.94
C ARG A 221 5.22 -15.02 6.44
N ARG A 222 4.05 -15.17 7.07
CA ARG A 222 3.94 -15.56 8.48
C ARG A 222 4.75 -16.86 8.72
N SER A 223 5.58 -16.82 9.76
CA SER A 223 6.21 -17.92 10.53
C SER A 223 7.59 -18.48 10.15
N ALA A 224 7.93 -18.81 8.89
CA ALA A 224 9.12 -19.67 8.68
C ALA A 224 10.49 -18.98 8.84
N ILE A 225 10.60 -17.69 8.52
CA ILE A 225 11.91 -17.05 8.30
C ILE A 225 12.49 -16.43 9.58
N ASP A 226 11.68 -15.78 10.41
CA ASP A 226 12.15 -15.28 11.70
C ASP A 226 12.23 -16.37 12.77
N ALA A 227 11.46 -17.46 12.64
CA ALA A 227 11.67 -18.68 13.42
C ALA A 227 13.05 -19.31 13.13
N ALA A 228 13.61 -19.06 11.94
CA ALA A 228 14.95 -19.53 11.57
C ALA A 228 16.09 -18.67 12.17
N LEU A 229 15.81 -17.46 12.68
CA LEU A 229 16.79 -16.70 13.45
C LEU A 229 16.85 -17.20 14.90
N SER A 230 18.07 -17.47 15.38
CA SER A 230 18.28 -17.83 16.77
C SER A 230 17.75 -16.74 17.71
N GLU A 231 17.16 -17.16 18.84
CA GLU A 231 16.65 -16.26 19.89
C GLU A 231 17.74 -15.28 20.37
N SER A 232 19.00 -15.74 20.42
CA SER A 232 20.17 -14.93 20.77
C SER A 232 20.40 -13.76 19.80
N THR A 233 20.24 -14.00 18.50
CA THR A 233 20.42 -12.98 17.46
C THR A 233 19.29 -11.96 17.52
N ARG A 234 18.05 -12.42 17.72
CA ARG A 234 16.89 -11.53 17.91
C ARG A 234 17.05 -10.65 19.16
N SER A 235 17.46 -11.24 20.28
CA SER A 235 17.70 -10.53 21.54
C SER A 235 18.84 -9.50 21.43
N ARG A 236 19.97 -9.86 20.79
CA ARG A 236 21.08 -8.92 20.56
C ARG A 236 20.62 -7.72 19.74
N ARG A 237 19.93 -7.96 18.62
CA ARG A 237 19.45 -6.89 17.74
C ARG A 237 18.46 -5.96 18.45
N ALA A 238 17.54 -6.51 19.24
CA ALA A 238 16.62 -5.71 20.04
C ALA A 238 17.40 -4.79 21.00
N SER A 239 18.40 -5.33 21.70
CA SER A 239 19.24 -4.53 22.61
C SER A 239 20.05 -3.45 21.88
N GLU A 240 20.58 -3.73 20.69
CA GLU A 240 21.32 -2.74 19.90
C GLU A 240 20.39 -1.64 19.34
N LEU A 241 19.18 -2.00 18.94
CA LEU A 241 18.14 -1.05 18.52
C LEU A 241 17.72 -0.15 19.68
N ASP A 242 17.53 -0.72 20.88
CA ASP A 242 17.19 0.03 22.09
C ASP A 242 18.27 1.09 22.38
N GLU A 243 19.55 0.70 22.33
CA GLU A 243 20.68 1.62 22.55
C GLU A 243 20.73 2.73 21.48
N CYS A 244 20.50 2.38 20.21
CA CYS A 244 20.42 3.35 19.12
C CYS A 244 19.27 4.34 19.31
N LEU A 245 18.10 3.86 19.74
CA LEU A 245 16.94 4.69 20.01
C LEU A 245 17.17 5.61 21.21
N GLU A 246 17.78 5.12 22.29
CA GLU A 246 18.14 5.96 23.43
C GLU A 246 19.12 7.07 23.01
N SER A 247 20.14 6.73 22.21
CA SER A 247 21.07 7.72 21.66
C SER A 247 20.38 8.73 20.73
N ALA A 248 19.49 8.26 19.86
CA ALA A 248 18.70 9.09 18.94
C ALA A 248 17.80 10.07 19.68
N VAL A 249 17.08 9.57 20.68
CA VAL A 249 16.19 10.34 21.55
C VAL A 249 16.97 11.46 22.25
N LEU A 250 18.21 11.22 22.67
CA LEU A 250 19.04 12.24 23.32
C LEU A 250 19.59 13.30 22.35
N LYS A 251 19.73 12.98 21.05
CA LYS A 251 20.16 13.91 20.00
C LYS A 251 18.96 14.70 19.46
N THR A 252 18.50 15.67 20.26
CA THR A 252 17.21 16.39 20.18
C THR A 252 16.96 17.33 18.98
N GLU A 253 17.46 17.05 17.78
CA GLU A 253 17.23 17.91 16.59
C GLU A 253 16.57 17.19 15.40
N MET A 254 15.95 16.03 15.62
CA MET A 254 15.19 15.36 14.56
C MET A 254 13.84 16.04 14.32
N ASN A 255 13.46 16.18 13.05
CA ASN A 255 12.11 16.54 12.65
C ASN A 255 11.10 15.60 13.36
N PRO A 256 10.06 16.12 14.04
CA PRO A 256 9.07 15.32 14.77
C PRO A 256 8.41 14.23 13.94
N GLU A 257 8.07 14.48 12.67
CA GLU A 257 7.40 13.49 11.80
C GLU A 257 8.33 12.33 11.42
N LEU A 258 9.59 12.68 11.18
CA LEU A 258 10.64 11.72 10.91
C LEU A 258 10.93 10.88 12.16
N PHE A 259 10.97 11.51 13.33
CA PHE A 259 11.09 10.83 14.61
C PHE A 259 9.95 9.85 14.84
N GLU A 260 8.70 10.28 14.62
CA GLU A 260 7.53 9.43 14.76
C GLU A 260 7.55 8.22 13.82
N THR A 261 7.95 8.43 12.56
CA THR A 261 8.06 7.34 11.59
C THR A 261 9.18 6.37 11.97
N CYS A 262 10.35 6.88 12.37
CA CYS A 262 11.45 6.03 12.82
C CYS A 262 11.09 5.27 14.09
N ALA A 263 10.51 5.96 15.08
CA ALA A 263 10.06 5.40 16.34
C ALA A 263 9.02 4.29 16.12
N PHE A 264 8.04 4.53 15.24
CA PHE A 264 7.03 3.53 14.89
C PHE A 264 7.64 2.29 14.25
N ASN A 265 8.46 2.47 13.21
CA ASN A 265 9.07 1.35 12.47
C ASN A 265 10.02 0.53 13.36
N LEU A 266 10.76 1.21 14.23
CA LEU A 266 11.66 0.55 15.18
C LEU A 266 10.89 -0.16 16.28
N ALA A 267 9.85 0.45 16.85
CA ALA A 267 8.99 -0.19 17.84
C ALA A 267 8.31 -1.44 17.28
N LEU A 268 7.82 -1.37 16.03
CA LEU A 268 7.22 -2.51 15.33
C LEU A 268 8.22 -3.65 15.12
N ALA A 269 9.45 -3.32 14.75
CA ALA A 269 10.53 -4.30 14.57
C ALA A 269 10.93 -4.96 15.91
N VAL A 270 11.14 -4.17 16.96
CA VAL A 270 11.51 -4.68 18.29
C VAL A 270 10.39 -5.58 18.84
N TRP A 271 9.12 -5.18 18.69
CA TRP A 271 7.99 -5.97 19.16
C TRP A 271 7.88 -7.33 18.46
N LYS A 272 7.98 -7.36 17.12
CA LYS A 272 7.90 -8.62 16.36
C LYS A 272 9.02 -9.61 16.70
N HIS A 273 10.16 -9.12 17.20
CA HIS A 273 11.34 -9.95 17.42
C HIS A 273 11.59 -10.34 18.90
N SER A 274 10.91 -9.69 19.86
CA SER A 274 11.20 -9.87 21.29
C SER A 274 9.97 -10.37 22.06
N SER A 275 9.91 -11.69 22.32
CA SER A 275 8.92 -12.28 23.23
C SER A 275 9.29 -12.04 24.71
N ALA A 276 10.59 -11.93 25.02
CA ALA A 276 11.10 -11.76 26.39
C ALA A 276 11.23 -10.28 26.84
N GLY A 277 11.10 -9.31 25.93
CA GLY A 277 11.39 -7.90 26.20
C GLY A 277 10.18 -6.98 26.32
N ALA A 278 8.95 -7.50 26.43
CA ALA A 278 7.72 -6.70 26.42
C ALA A 278 7.78 -5.49 27.38
N LYS A 279 8.34 -5.65 28.59
CA LYS A 279 8.48 -4.58 29.57
C LYS A 279 9.50 -3.50 29.18
N LYS A 280 10.60 -3.86 28.51
CA LYS A 280 11.59 -2.88 28.00
C LYS A 280 11.04 -2.11 26.81
N ASN A 281 10.42 -2.81 25.86
CA ASN A 281 9.76 -2.21 24.70
C ASN A 281 8.68 -1.22 25.14
N LEU A 282 8.03 -1.50 26.26
CA LEU A 282 6.98 -0.67 26.84
C LEU A 282 7.53 0.62 27.45
N LEU A 283 8.62 0.51 28.21
CA LEU A 283 9.35 1.66 28.73
C LEU A 283 9.90 2.54 27.60
N LEU A 284 10.38 1.92 26.54
CA LEU A 284 10.85 2.62 25.34
C LEU A 284 9.69 3.33 24.63
N ALA A 285 8.56 2.64 24.41
CA ALA A 285 7.36 3.26 23.82
C ALA A 285 6.88 4.45 24.65
N LYS A 286 6.86 4.34 25.99
CA LYS A 286 6.57 5.47 26.88
C LYS A 286 7.51 6.65 26.68
N ARG A 287 8.82 6.40 26.64
CA ARG A 287 9.84 7.44 26.42
C ARG A 287 9.71 8.10 25.05
N LEU A 288 9.46 7.32 24.00
CA LEU A 288 9.25 7.82 22.64
C LEU A 288 7.98 8.69 22.57
N SER A 289 6.91 8.27 23.25
CA SER A 289 5.62 8.98 23.24
C SER A 289 5.67 10.31 23.97
N ARG A 290 6.44 10.42 25.06
CA ARG A 290 6.72 11.71 25.72
C ARG A 290 7.40 12.73 24.80
N LYS A 291 8.09 12.27 23.76
CA LYS A 291 8.76 13.13 22.76
C LYS A 291 7.95 13.35 21.48
N SER A 292 6.85 12.63 21.28
CA SER A 292 5.90 12.80 20.18
C SER A 292 4.64 13.50 20.72
N PRO A 293 4.62 14.86 20.78
CA PRO A 293 3.49 15.59 21.34
C PRO A 293 2.19 15.45 20.52
N SER A 294 2.28 14.93 19.29
CA SER A 294 1.16 14.81 18.37
C SER A 294 0.22 13.64 18.69
N GLY A 295 0.68 12.64 19.46
CA GLY A 295 -0.04 11.38 19.67
C GLY A 295 -0.14 10.47 18.44
N ARG A 296 0.40 10.88 17.27
CA ARG A 296 0.36 10.09 16.02
C ARG A 296 1.09 8.76 16.16
N LEU A 297 2.18 8.70 16.93
CA LEU A 297 2.88 7.46 17.21
C LEU A 297 1.96 6.43 17.88
N ALA A 298 1.16 6.86 18.85
CA ALA A 298 0.24 5.97 19.55
C ALA A 298 -0.88 5.46 18.65
N LEU A 299 -1.45 6.31 17.79
CA LEU A 299 -2.42 5.87 16.77
C LEU A 299 -1.83 4.80 15.84
N ARG A 300 -0.64 5.06 15.28
CA ARG A 300 0.02 4.09 14.39
C ARG A 300 0.29 2.77 15.09
N LEU A 301 0.70 2.81 16.37
CA LEU A 301 0.89 1.61 17.18
C LEU A 301 -0.44 0.86 17.38
N ALA A 302 -1.55 1.55 17.66
CA ALA A 302 -2.87 0.91 17.81
C ALA A 302 -3.35 0.27 16.50
N ASP A 303 -3.21 0.96 15.37
CA ASP A 303 -3.54 0.44 14.04
C ASP A 303 -2.72 -0.80 13.68
N ALA A 304 -1.45 -0.84 14.12
CA ALA A 304 -0.58 -2.01 13.97
C ALA A 304 -0.94 -3.19 14.89
N GLY A 305 -2.01 -3.07 15.70
CA GLY A 305 -2.45 -4.09 16.65
C GLY A 305 -1.70 -4.06 17.98
N LEU A 306 -0.98 -2.98 18.28
CA LEU A 306 -0.22 -2.79 19.53
C LEU A 306 -1.01 -1.98 20.56
N ALA A 307 -2.30 -2.28 20.66
CA ALA A 307 -3.28 -1.74 21.60
C ALA A 307 -2.68 -1.39 22.98
N ARG A 308 -2.05 -2.36 23.65
CA ARG A 308 -1.44 -2.16 24.98
C ARG A 308 -0.32 -1.11 24.98
N PHE A 309 0.53 -1.07 23.96
CA PHE A 309 1.61 -0.09 23.85
C PHE A 309 1.08 1.28 23.48
N ALA A 310 0.09 1.34 22.60
CA ALA A 310 -0.60 2.57 22.27
C ALA A 310 -1.29 3.16 23.50
N TYR A 311 -1.97 2.34 24.31
CA TYR A 311 -2.59 2.77 25.56
C TYR A 311 -1.55 3.38 26.52
N GLU A 312 -0.44 2.69 26.74
CA GLU A 312 0.61 3.19 27.63
C GLU A 312 1.35 4.42 27.07
N ALA A 313 1.52 4.50 25.76
CA ALA A 313 2.02 5.67 25.06
C ALA A 313 1.12 6.90 25.29
N VAL A 314 -0.20 6.70 25.23
CA VAL A 314 -1.19 7.75 25.43
C VAL A 314 -1.29 8.19 26.88
N SER A 315 -1.16 7.28 27.84
CA SER A 315 -1.19 7.60 29.28
C SER A 315 -0.12 8.63 29.70
N GLU A 316 0.91 8.80 28.88
CA GLU A 316 2.04 9.71 29.08
C GLU A 316 1.90 11.03 28.29
N LEU A 317 0.87 11.19 27.45
CA LEU A 317 0.62 12.43 26.72
C LEU A 317 0.09 13.51 27.68
N PRO A 318 0.49 14.79 27.51
CA PRO A 318 -0.02 15.87 28.33
C PRO A 318 -1.53 16.05 28.10
N ARG A 319 -2.30 15.98 29.19
CA ARG A 319 -3.79 16.01 29.22
C ARG A 319 -4.43 17.25 28.57
N ASN A 320 -3.64 18.28 28.25
CA ASN A 320 -4.13 19.57 27.78
C ASN A 320 -4.14 19.71 26.25
N SER A 321 -3.72 18.71 25.47
CA SER A 321 -3.89 18.74 24.01
C SER A 321 -5.22 18.08 23.62
N GLY A 322 -6.13 18.82 22.98
CA GLY A 322 -7.42 18.29 22.53
C GLY A 322 -7.30 17.08 21.58
N ASN A 323 -6.17 16.94 20.91
CA ASN A 323 -5.83 15.77 20.10
C ASN A 323 -5.45 14.53 20.96
N SER A 324 -4.88 14.70 22.17
CA SER A 324 -4.57 13.57 23.04
C SER A 324 -5.83 12.86 23.51
N ALA A 325 -6.93 13.57 23.80
CA ALA A 325 -8.19 12.97 24.24
C ALA A 325 -8.83 12.10 23.13
N LEU A 326 -8.88 12.59 21.89
CA LEU A 326 -9.37 11.82 20.74
C LEU A 326 -8.51 10.59 20.42
N VAL A 327 -7.18 10.75 20.49
CA VAL A 327 -6.23 9.64 20.33
C VAL A 327 -6.38 8.64 21.47
N THR A 328 -6.57 9.10 22.71
CA THR A 328 -6.87 8.24 23.86
C THR A 328 -8.13 7.44 23.59
N LEU A 329 -9.25 8.10 23.32
CA LEU A 329 -10.53 7.45 23.11
C LEU A 329 -10.50 6.44 21.95
N ALA A 330 -9.86 6.78 20.82
CA ALA A 330 -9.71 5.89 19.68
C ALA A 330 -8.85 4.66 20.01
N VAL A 331 -7.71 4.87 20.68
CA VAL A 331 -6.80 3.79 21.10
C VAL A 331 -7.45 2.89 22.14
N THR A 332 -8.18 3.45 23.12
CA THR A 332 -8.84 2.67 24.17
C THR A 332 -10.02 1.87 23.61
N ALA A 333 -10.81 2.43 22.68
CA ALA A 333 -11.90 1.72 22.00
C ALA A 333 -11.38 0.53 21.17
N GLN A 334 -10.33 0.74 20.37
CA GLN A 334 -9.73 -0.30 19.53
C GLN A 334 -9.01 -1.39 20.36
N SER A 335 -8.56 -1.05 21.56
CA SER A 335 -7.94 -1.98 22.52
C SER A 335 -8.98 -2.83 23.28
N ALA A 336 -10.11 -2.23 23.64
CA ALA A 336 -11.21 -2.90 24.33
C ALA A 336 -11.87 -3.98 23.46
N GLU A 337 -12.02 -3.74 22.14
CA GLU A 337 -12.53 -4.77 21.20
C GLU A 337 -11.67 -6.03 21.12
N ARG A 338 -10.38 -5.96 21.50
CA ARG A 338 -9.39 -7.03 21.28
C ARG A 338 -8.88 -7.70 22.56
N THR A 339 -9.14 -7.13 23.74
CA THR A 339 -8.60 -7.67 25.00
C THR A 339 -9.59 -7.53 26.16
N GLU A 340 -9.80 -8.60 26.94
CA GLU A 340 -10.63 -8.64 28.16
C GLU A 340 -10.06 -7.83 29.36
N CYS A 341 -9.01 -7.03 29.16
CA CYS A 341 -8.11 -6.60 30.24
C CYS A 341 -8.32 -5.16 30.77
N CYS A 342 -9.35 -4.43 30.39
CA CYS A 342 -9.54 -3.04 30.87
C CYS A 342 -10.73 -2.92 31.82
N GLY A 343 -10.53 -3.30 33.09
CA GLY A 343 -11.50 -3.15 34.19
C GLY A 343 -11.36 -1.85 35.00
N ASP A 344 -10.85 -0.76 34.41
CA ASP A 344 -10.58 0.49 35.14
C ASP A 344 -11.73 1.50 34.94
N GLU A 345 -12.81 1.33 35.71
CA GLU A 345 -14.04 2.14 35.67
C GLU A 345 -13.80 3.62 36.05
N GLU A 346 -12.77 3.88 36.85
CA GLU A 346 -12.39 5.22 37.32
C GLU A 346 -11.76 6.04 36.19
N LEU A 347 -10.92 5.38 35.37
CA LEU A 347 -10.36 5.99 34.16
C LEU A 347 -11.46 6.32 33.15
N TYR A 348 -12.43 5.42 32.96
CA TYR A 348 -13.60 5.63 32.11
C TYR A 348 -14.39 6.88 32.51
N ARG A 349 -14.74 7.04 33.79
CA ARG A 349 -15.43 8.24 34.28
C ARG A 349 -14.60 9.50 34.08
N SER A 350 -13.29 9.43 34.32
CA SER A 350 -12.42 10.61 34.21
C SER A 350 -12.19 11.09 32.77
N LEU A 351 -12.20 10.17 31.79
CA LEU A 351 -11.85 10.49 30.40
C LEU A 351 -13.05 10.63 29.48
N VAL A 352 -14.12 9.84 29.66
CA VAL A 352 -15.19 9.77 28.68
C VAL A 352 -16.41 10.59 29.07
N GLU A 353 -16.74 10.61 30.36
CA GLU A 353 -17.91 11.30 30.91
C GLU A 353 -17.89 12.84 30.68
N PRO A 354 -16.76 13.55 30.80
CA PRO A 354 -16.69 14.98 30.49
C PRO A 354 -16.97 15.29 29.02
N HIS A 355 -16.68 14.36 28.11
CA HIS A 355 -16.84 14.56 26.67
C HIS A 355 -18.23 14.17 26.14
N LEU A 356 -18.96 13.30 26.83
CA LEU A 356 -20.36 12.98 26.51
C LEU A 356 -21.30 14.20 26.69
N THR A 357 -20.94 15.13 27.57
CA THR A 357 -21.74 16.31 27.92
C THR A 357 -21.41 17.53 27.06
N MET A 358 -20.35 17.48 26.25
CA MET A 358 -19.95 18.57 25.35
C MET A 358 -20.87 18.64 24.13
N LYS A 359 -21.77 19.64 24.08
CA LYS A 359 -22.64 19.89 22.92
C LYS A 359 -21.90 20.47 21.70
N GLU A 360 -20.75 21.10 21.92
CA GLU A 360 -20.08 21.92 20.91
C GLU A 360 -19.22 21.12 19.91
N ASN A 361 -18.97 19.83 20.14
CA ASN A 361 -18.17 19.00 19.24
C ASN A 361 -18.79 17.61 19.00
N PRO A 362 -19.65 17.47 17.98
CA PRO A 362 -20.39 16.23 17.73
C PRO A 362 -19.50 15.04 17.36
N GLY A 363 -18.36 15.27 16.71
CA GLY A 363 -17.41 14.19 16.39
C GLY A 363 -16.74 13.63 17.65
N LEU A 364 -16.29 14.50 18.55
CA LEU A 364 -15.66 14.10 19.80
C LEU A 364 -16.66 13.41 20.75
N ARG A 365 -17.91 13.88 20.74
CA ARG A 365 -19.03 13.25 21.46
C ARG A 365 -19.40 11.88 20.87
N ALA A 366 -19.39 11.71 19.55
CA ALA A 366 -19.62 10.41 18.89
C ALA A 366 -18.50 9.40 19.20
N THR A 367 -17.24 9.82 19.18
CA THR A 367 -16.09 8.97 19.55
C THR A 367 -16.11 8.61 21.04
N ALA A 368 -16.44 9.57 21.91
CA ALA A 368 -16.63 9.31 23.34
C ALA A 368 -17.79 8.33 23.58
N LEU A 369 -18.90 8.49 22.87
CA LEU A 369 -20.04 7.58 22.92
C LEU A 369 -19.66 6.17 22.45
N ALA A 370 -18.97 6.03 21.31
CA ALA A 370 -18.48 4.73 20.84
C ALA A 370 -17.55 4.05 21.86
N ALA A 371 -16.64 4.83 22.47
CA ALA A 371 -15.76 4.33 23.53
C ALA A 371 -16.55 3.92 24.79
N CYS A 372 -17.57 4.68 25.20
CA CYS A 372 -18.47 4.30 26.30
C CYS A 372 -19.16 2.97 26.06
N LEU A 373 -19.67 2.80 24.86
CA LEU A 373 -20.50 1.65 24.52
C LEU A 373 -19.65 0.39 24.33
N ALA A 374 -18.38 0.52 23.92
CA ALA A 374 -17.40 -0.57 23.92
C ALA A 374 -16.99 -1.01 25.34
N PHE A 375 -16.96 -0.09 26.32
CA PHE A 375 -16.56 -0.37 27.70
C PHE A 375 -17.69 -0.90 28.60
N ASN A 376 -18.92 -0.48 28.35
CA ASN A 376 -20.07 -0.89 29.16
C ASN A 376 -21.31 -1.12 28.28
N PRO A 377 -21.44 -2.32 27.69
CA PRO A 377 -22.58 -2.66 26.83
C PRO A 377 -23.93 -2.72 27.58
N GLU A 378 -23.92 -2.70 28.92
CA GLU A 378 -25.13 -2.66 29.77
C GLU A 378 -25.71 -1.26 29.97
N LEU A 379 -25.11 -0.22 29.35
CA LEU A 379 -25.73 1.11 29.28
C LEU A 379 -27.18 0.97 28.79
N SER A 380 -28.13 1.34 29.66
CA SER A 380 -29.53 0.94 29.51
C SER A 380 -30.07 1.28 28.12
N THR A 381 -30.68 0.30 27.46
CA THR A 381 -31.43 0.41 26.21
C THR A 381 -32.31 1.66 26.14
N VAL A 382 -32.82 2.11 27.27
CA VAL A 382 -33.60 3.35 27.43
C VAL A 382 -32.79 4.59 27.07
N ARG A 383 -31.52 4.72 27.50
CA ARG A 383 -30.65 5.85 27.17
C ARG A 383 -30.23 5.85 25.70
N ILE A 384 -29.97 4.68 25.12
CA ILE A 384 -29.60 4.56 23.70
C ILE A 384 -30.82 4.88 22.81
N LYS A 385 -32.02 4.37 23.15
CA LYS A 385 -33.28 4.70 22.48
C LYS A 385 -33.61 6.20 22.59
N ALA A 386 -33.33 6.83 23.73
CA ALA A 386 -33.52 8.28 23.91
C ALA A 386 -32.56 9.08 23.02
N LEU A 387 -31.27 8.71 22.98
CA LEU A 387 -30.26 9.33 22.12
C LEU A 387 -30.60 9.21 20.63
N TYR A 388 -31.03 8.02 20.17
CA TYR A 388 -31.45 7.81 18.78
C TYR A 388 -32.64 8.69 18.37
N ARG A 389 -33.61 8.86 19.28
CA ARG A 389 -34.82 9.67 19.03
C ARG A 389 -34.58 11.18 19.11
N SER A 390 -33.59 11.62 19.90
CA SER A 390 -33.34 13.05 20.15
C SER A 390 -32.30 13.67 19.23
N GLU A 391 -31.46 12.87 18.55
CA GLU A 391 -30.33 13.38 17.79
C GLU A 391 -30.65 13.50 16.30
N GLU A 392 -30.50 14.70 15.75
CA GLU A 392 -30.51 14.95 14.29
C GLU A 392 -29.20 14.48 13.63
N ASN A 393 -28.16 14.23 14.43
CA ASN A 393 -26.86 13.81 13.92
C ASN A 393 -26.85 12.35 13.50
N ILE A 394 -26.76 12.14 12.19
CA ILE A 394 -26.70 10.83 11.54
C ILE A 394 -25.59 9.94 12.12
N LEU A 395 -24.40 10.47 12.43
CA LEU A 395 -23.30 9.67 12.99
C LEU A 395 -23.64 9.11 14.38
N LEU A 396 -24.37 9.88 15.19
CA LEU A 396 -24.82 9.42 16.52
C LEU A 396 -25.92 8.38 16.40
N LYS A 397 -26.86 8.53 15.45
CA LYS A 397 -27.83 7.47 15.13
C LYS A 397 -27.12 6.18 14.71
N VAL A 398 -26.10 6.28 13.87
CA VAL A 398 -25.31 5.13 13.39
C VAL A 398 -24.60 4.40 14.53
N VAL A 399 -23.89 5.12 15.42
CA VAL A 399 -23.23 4.53 16.61
C VAL A 399 -24.25 3.90 17.56
N ALA A 400 -25.43 4.52 17.72
CA ALA A 400 -26.51 3.98 18.53
C ALA A 400 -27.06 2.67 17.96
N VAL A 401 -27.23 2.55 16.63
CA VAL A 401 -27.72 1.31 16.00
C VAL A 401 -26.68 0.19 16.10
N ASP A 402 -25.39 0.45 15.84
CA ASP A 402 -24.33 -0.57 15.99
C ASP A 402 -24.26 -1.10 17.43
N THR A 403 -24.52 -0.24 18.41
CA THR A 403 -24.56 -0.64 19.82
C THR A 403 -25.82 -1.42 20.18
N LEU A 404 -26.99 -0.99 19.70
CA LEU A 404 -28.26 -1.72 19.90
C LEU A 404 -28.16 -3.16 19.37
N VAL A 405 -27.50 -3.28 18.23
CA VAL A 405 -27.18 -4.55 17.59
C VAL A 405 -26.30 -5.45 18.48
N ASN A 406 -25.31 -4.88 19.17
CA ASN A 406 -24.40 -5.66 20.04
C ASN A 406 -24.96 -5.95 21.44
N SER A 407 -26.04 -5.28 21.87
CA SER A 407 -26.53 -5.30 23.26
C SER A 407 -27.58 -6.38 23.60
N LYS A 408 -27.73 -7.43 22.78
CA LYS A 408 -28.70 -8.54 22.99
C LYS A 408 -30.13 -8.07 23.31
N VAL A 409 -30.54 -6.97 22.69
CA VAL A 409 -31.87 -6.37 22.86
C VAL A 409 -32.92 -7.18 22.09
N ASP A 410 -34.20 -6.98 22.38
CA ASP A 410 -35.30 -7.63 21.67
C ASP A 410 -35.24 -7.37 20.16
N ASP A 411 -35.13 -8.47 19.39
CA ASP A 411 -34.97 -8.49 17.93
C ASP A 411 -36.00 -7.63 17.18
N GLU A 412 -37.24 -7.53 17.67
CA GLU A 412 -38.32 -6.73 17.06
C GLU A 412 -38.10 -5.22 17.21
N SER A 413 -37.64 -4.74 18.38
CA SER A 413 -37.25 -3.34 18.56
C SER A 413 -36.06 -2.96 17.69
N ILE A 414 -35.07 -3.85 17.60
CA ILE A 414 -33.89 -3.66 16.74
C ILE A 414 -34.34 -3.55 15.28
N PHE A 415 -35.18 -4.47 14.81
CA PHE A 415 -35.70 -4.46 13.45
C PHE A 415 -36.45 -3.16 13.12
N ASN A 416 -37.35 -2.71 14.00
CA ASN A 416 -38.10 -1.47 13.77
C ASN A 416 -37.20 -0.23 13.74
N ILE A 417 -36.18 -0.17 14.60
CA ILE A 417 -35.21 0.93 14.61
C ILE A 417 -34.38 0.92 13.31
N ILE A 418 -33.93 -0.24 12.87
CA ILE A 418 -33.15 -0.38 11.65
C ILE A 418 -34.00 -0.10 10.41
N SER A 419 -35.24 -0.58 10.36
CA SER A 419 -36.18 -0.30 9.25
C SER A 419 -36.47 1.20 9.15
N ASN A 420 -36.78 1.85 10.28
CA ASN A 420 -36.95 3.30 10.32
C ASN A 420 -35.66 4.05 9.95
N PHE A 421 -34.49 3.53 10.34
CA PHE A 421 -33.22 4.12 9.98
C PHE A 421 -33.00 4.09 8.45
N PHE A 422 -33.27 2.96 7.79
CA PHE A 422 -33.16 2.85 6.33
C PHE A 422 -34.22 3.68 5.59
N SER A 423 -35.44 3.78 6.12
CA SER A 423 -36.52 4.57 5.49
C SER A 423 -36.28 6.07 5.62
N GLU A 424 -35.84 6.55 6.80
CA GLU A 424 -35.51 7.96 7.07
C GLU A 424 -34.25 8.43 6.34
N ASN A 425 -33.27 7.53 6.16
CA ASN A 425 -31.94 7.91 5.70
C ASN A 425 -31.56 7.27 4.36
N ARG A 426 -32.38 7.50 3.32
CA ARG A 426 -32.09 7.07 1.94
C ARG A 426 -30.73 7.55 1.40
N LEU A 427 -30.12 8.57 2.01
CA LEU A 427 -28.81 9.14 1.65
C LEU A 427 -27.61 8.46 2.34
N LEU A 428 -27.85 7.53 3.27
CA LEU A 428 -26.79 6.87 4.05
C LEU A 428 -26.09 5.70 3.35
N SER A 429 -26.46 5.40 2.10
CA SER A 429 -25.72 4.52 1.18
C SER A 429 -24.22 4.86 1.04
N ARG A 430 -23.82 6.05 1.51
CA ARG A 430 -22.45 6.56 1.50
C ARG A 430 -21.58 6.13 2.69
N VAL A 431 -22.14 5.59 3.77
CA VAL A 431 -21.38 5.21 4.97
C VAL A 431 -20.99 3.74 4.92
N THR A 432 -19.91 3.47 4.19
CA THR A 432 -19.42 2.13 3.84
C THR A 432 -18.96 1.25 5.00
N THR A 433 -18.72 1.81 6.19
CA THR A 433 -18.10 1.12 7.32
C THR A 433 -19.08 0.45 8.29
N ILE A 434 -20.24 1.04 8.56
CA ILE A 434 -21.21 0.51 9.55
C ILE A 434 -22.22 -0.47 8.92
N GLU A 435 -22.48 -0.31 7.63
CA GLU A 435 -23.46 -1.11 6.90
C GLU A 435 -23.22 -2.64 6.92
N PRO A 436 -21.98 -3.15 6.82
CA PRO A 436 -21.74 -4.59 6.95
C PRO A 436 -22.10 -5.16 8.32
N GLN A 437 -21.96 -4.38 9.40
CA GLN A 437 -22.32 -4.82 10.76
C GLN A 437 -23.84 -4.87 10.90
N LEU A 438 -24.54 -3.83 10.46
CA LEU A 438 -26.01 -3.78 10.45
C LEU A 438 -26.62 -4.96 9.68
N LEU A 439 -26.11 -5.24 8.47
CA LEU A 439 -26.61 -6.33 7.65
C LEU A 439 -26.28 -7.72 8.22
N ARG A 440 -25.13 -7.88 8.90
CA ARG A 440 -24.84 -9.13 9.62
C ARG A 440 -25.83 -9.36 10.74
N CYS A 441 -26.21 -8.30 11.44
CA CYS A 441 -27.03 -8.42 12.63
C CYS A 441 -28.51 -8.60 12.28
N LEU A 442 -28.99 -7.93 11.23
CA LEU A 442 -30.26 -8.29 10.60
C LEU A 442 -30.27 -9.75 10.11
N GLY A 443 -29.13 -10.25 9.63
CA GLY A 443 -28.97 -11.64 9.21
C GLY A 443 -29.00 -12.66 10.36
N SER A 444 -28.65 -12.25 11.59
CA SER A 444 -28.66 -13.10 12.79
C SER A 444 -29.98 -13.09 13.57
N ILE A 445 -30.85 -12.10 13.33
CA ILE A 445 -32.20 -12.08 13.89
C ILE A 445 -32.94 -13.31 13.36
N SER A 446 -33.32 -14.22 14.27
CA SER A 446 -33.98 -15.50 13.95
C SER A 446 -35.51 -15.39 13.93
N ILE A 447 -36.06 -14.18 14.02
CA ILE A 447 -37.50 -13.97 13.95
C ILE A 447 -37.99 -14.15 12.52
N ASP A 448 -39.18 -14.74 12.38
CA ASP A 448 -40.00 -14.67 11.16
C ASP A 448 -40.27 -13.20 10.82
N LEU A 449 -39.32 -12.58 10.13
CA LEU A 449 -39.42 -11.19 9.72
C LEU A 449 -40.68 -11.05 8.87
N LYS A 450 -41.57 -10.15 9.30
CA LYS A 450 -42.70 -9.77 8.46
C LYS A 450 -42.11 -9.27 7.14
N PRO A 451 -42.57 -9.81 6.01
CA PRO A 451 -42.05 -9.39 4.74
C PRO A 451 -42.23 -7.89 4.55
N ASP A 452 -41.18 -7.21 4.11
CA ASP A 452 -41.18 -5.77 3.88
C ASP A 452 -40.60 -5.52 2.47
N PRO A 453 -41.46 -5.36 1.45
CA PRO A 453 -41.02 -5.20 0.07
C PRO A 453 -40.28 -3.88 -0.16
N GLU A 454 -40.56 -2.83 0.62
CA GLU A 454 -39.89 -1.54 0.49
C GLU A 454 -38.46 -1.62 1.05
N LEU A 455 -38.28 -2.27 2.20
CA LEU A 455 -36.96 -2.52 2.77
C LEU A 455 -36.14 -3.48 1.88
N ALA A 456 -36.76 -4.54 1.38
CA ALA A 456 -36.11 -5.46 0.44
C ALA A 456 -35.63 -4.74 -0.82
N LEU A 457 -36.45 -3.86 -1.39
CA LEU A 457 -36.10 -3.01 -2.52
C LEU A 457 -34.92 -2.09 -2.16
N ALA A 458 -35.00 -1.36 -1.05
CA ALA A 458 -33.95 -0.42 -0.62
C ALA A 458 -32.59 -1.11 -0.42
N LEU A 459 -32.58 -2.30 0.19
CA LEU A 459 -31.38 -3.10 0.40
C LEU A 459 -30.80 -3.64 -0.91
N SER A 460 -31.66 -4.04 -1.85
CA SER A 460 -31.24 -4.66 -3.10
C SER A 460 -30.72 -3.66 -4.16
N CYS A 461 -31.17 -2.41 -4.07
CA CYS A 461 -30.89 -1.35 -5.06
C CYS A 461 -29.77 -0.39 -4.68
N CYS A 462 -28.98 -0.69 -3.64
CA CYS A 462 -27.90 0.22 -3.24
C CYS A 462 -26.67 0.08 -4.14
N GLU A 463 -26.46 1.08 -5.00
CA GLU A 463 -25.37 1.16 -5.99
C GLU A 463 -23.96 1.29 -5.40
N GLU A 464 -23.85 1.60 -4.11
CA GLU A 464 -22.59 1.97 -3.45
C GLU A 464 -22.03 0.86 -2.55
N TYR A 465 -22.67 -0.30 -2.52
CA TYR A 465 -22.23 -1.40 -1.66
C TYR A 465 -20.90 -2.00 -2.12
N PRO A 466 -19.88 -2.00 -1.23
CA PRO A 466 -18.77 -2.92 -1.39
C PRO A 466 -19.31 -4.33 -1.56
N ARG A 467 -18.66 -5.15 -2.39
CA ARG A 467 -19.12 -6.52 -2.71
C ARG A 467 -19.54 -7.35 -1.49
N ARG A 468 -18.81 -7.22 -0.37
CA ARG A 468 -19.13 -7.91 0.89
C ARG A 468 -20.45 -7.43 1.51
N THR A 469 -20.74 -6.14 1.43
CA THR A 469 -21.99 -5.53 1.91
C THR A 469 -23.15 -5.94 1.03
N ALA A 470 -22.98 -5.87 -0.30
CA ALA A 470 -23.98 -6.29 -1.27
C ALA A 470 -24.44 -7.74 -1.05
N ARG A 471 -23.49 -8.63 -0.73
CA ARG A 471 -23.77 -10.02 -0.38
C ARG A 471 -24.77 -10.14 0.77
N HIS A 472 -24.53 -9.41 1.86
CA HIS A 472 -25.40 -9.48 3.03
C HIS A 472 -26.76 -8.83 2.75
N ALA A 473 -26.78 -7.73 2.00
CA ALA A 473 -28.01 -7.04 1.63
C ALA A 473 -28.93 -7.90 0.77
N ILE A 474 -28.40 -8.59 -0.25
CA ILE A 474 -29.19 -9.47 -1.12
C ILE A 474 -29.74 -10.66 -0.35
N ARG A 475 -28.95 -11.28 0.53
CA ARG A 475 -29.43 -12.40 1.36
C ARG A 475 -30.52 -11.98 2.32
N LEU A 476 -30.47 -10.74 2.80
CA LEU A 476 -31.52 -10.19 3.64
C LEU A 476 -32.76 -9.86 2.80
N ALA A 477 -32.59 -9.25 1.63
CA ALA A 477 -33.67 -8.99 0.69
C ALA A 477 -34.37 -10.30 0.24
N SER A 478 -33.62 -11.39 0.03
CA SER A 478 -34.19 -12.70 -0.35
C SER A 478 -35.01 -13.34 0.79
N LYS A 479 -34.72 -12.98 2.05
CA LYS A 479 -35.53 -13.38 3.21
C LYS A 479 -36.76 -12.50 3.40
N LEU A 480 -36.66 -11.20 3.09
CA LEU A 480 -37.71 -10.20 3.29
C LEU A 480 -38.73 -10.14 2.15
N THR A 481 -38.44 -10.76 1.01
CA THR A 481 -39.31 -10.73 -0.17
C THR A 481 -40.49 -11.68 -0.01
N VAL A 482 -41.73 -11.16 -0.01
CA VAL A 482 -42.97 -11.96 -0.07
C VAL A 482 -43.09 -12.69 -1.41
N VAL A 483 -42.61 -12.03 -2.46
CA VAL A 483 -42.92 -12.39 -3.84
C VAL A 483 -42.06 -13.58 -4.23
N GLU A 484 -42.67 -14.76 -4.35
CA GLU A 484 -42.00 -15.97 -4.86
C GLU A 484 -41.37 -15.72 -6.24
N GLN A 485 -42.01 -14.87 -7.05
CA GLN A 485 -41.47 -14.39 -8.32
C GLN A 485 -40.26 -13.47 -8.07
N GLY A 486 -39.06 -14.04 -8.12
CA GLY A 486 -37.80 -13.31 -8.01
C GLY A 486 -36.89 -13.77 -6.88
N LYS A 487 -37.37 -14.64 -5.98
CA LYS A 487 -36.53 -15.24 -4.93
C LYS A 487 -35.34 -16.00 -5.51
N ASP A 488 -35.57 -16.84 -6.52
CA ASP A 488 -34.52 -17.59 -7.24
C ASP A 488 -33.41 -16.65 -7.77
N MET A 489 -33.80 -15.47 -8.26
CA MET A 489 -32.86 -14.49 -8.81
C MET A 489 -31.95 -13.92 -7.73
N LEU A 490 -32.51 -13.56 -6.58
CA LEU A 490 -31.75 -13.03 -5.45
C LEU A 490 -30.84 -14.11 -4.84
N GLU A 491 -31.28 -15.36 -4.80
CA GLU A 491 -30.47 -16.49 -4.35
C GLU A 491 -29.27 -16.73 -5.28
N LEU A 492 -29.48 -16.72 -6.60
CA LEU A 492 -28.38 -16.81 -7.58
C LEU A 492 -27.37 -15.66 -7.41
N TRP A 493 -27.85 -14.44 -7.21
CA TRP A 493 -26.97 -13.29 -6.95
C TRP A 493 -26.19 -13.43 -5.65
N ALA A 494 -26.82 -13.94 -4.58
CA ALA A 494 -26.12 -14.24 -3.33
C ALA A 494 -25.00 -15.26 -3.56
N GLU A 495 -25.24 -16.32 -4.35
CA GLU A 495 -24.20 -17.30 -4.72
C GLU A 495 -23.06 -16.68 -5.54
N ILE A 496 -23.38 -15.81 -6.51
CA ILE A 496 -22.37 -15.11 -7.32
C ILE A 496 -21.48 -14.21 -6.45
N LEU A 497 -22.07 -13.49 -5.50
CA LEU A 497 -21.34 -12.61 -4.60
C LEU A 497 -20.47 -13.37 -3.59
N ASP A 498 -20.75 -14.65 -3.35
CA ASP A 498 -19.94 -15.54 -2.50
C ASP A 498 -18.65 -16.02 -3.17
N LEU A 499 -18.60 -16.06 -4.50
CA LEU A 499 -17.45 -16.61 -5.23
C LEU A 499 -16.21 -15.70 -5.12
N PRO A 500 -15.01 -16.21 -4.81
CA PRO A 500 -13.79 -15.40 -4.91
C PRO A 500 -13.57 -14.95 -6.36
N ALA A 501 -13.08 -13.73 -6.61
CA ALA A 501 -12.74 -13.28 -7.97
C ALA A 501 -11.36 -13.84 -8.37
N THR A 502 -11.31 -15.11 -8.76
CA THR A 502 -10.09 -15.84 -9.14
C THR A 502 -10.32 -16.65 -10.40
N LEU A 503 -9.29 -16.97 -11.18
CA LEU A 503 -9.45 -17.78 -12.40
C LEU A 503 -10.09 -19.15 -12.13
N SER A 504 -9.88 -19.73 -10.93
CA SER A 504 -10.51 -20.99 -10.54
C SER A 504 -12.04 -20.94 -10.42
N SER A 505 -12.63 -19.77 -10.18
CA SER A 505 -14.08 -19.59 -10.03
C SER A 505 -14.76 -19.10 -11.30
N GLU A 506 -14.00 -18.82 -12.37
CA GLU A 506 -14.49 -18.28 -13.64
C GLU A 506 -15.67 -19.10 -14.21
N ARG A 507 -15.52 -20.43 -14.26
CA ARG A 507 -16.58 -21.33 -14.76
C ARG A 507 -17.85 -21.26 -13.91
N ASN A 508 -17.72 -21.06 -12.60
CA ASN A 508 -18.86 -20.95 -11.70
C ASN A 508 -19.57 -19.60 -11.89
N PHE A 509 -18.84 -18.51 -12.07
CA PHE A 509 -19.42 -17.23 -12.47
C PHE A 509 -20.20 -17.37 -13.78
N SER A 510 -19.60 -18.04 -14.78
CA SER A 510 -20.24 -18.23 -16.08
C SER A 510 -21.55 -19.00 -16.00
N ARG A 511 -21.54 -20.12 -15.27
CA ARG A 511 -22.74 -20.93 -15.04
C ARG A 511 -23.84 -20.11 -14.35
N LEU A 512 -23.51 -19.43 -13.24
CA LEU A 512 -24.50 -18.70 -12.44
C LEU A 512 -25.04 -17.47 -13.19
N LEU A 513 -24.18 -16.69 -13.84
CA LEU A 513 -24.63 -15.52 -14.61
C LEU A 513 -25.49 -15.91 -15.81
N SER A 514 -25.23 -17.07 -16.43
CA SER A 514 -26.12 -17.59 -17.48
C SER A 514 -27.49 -17.97 -16.92
N GLN A 515 -27.56 -18.50 -15.69
CA GLN A 515 -28.83 -18.79 -15.04
C GLN A 515 -29.59 -17.50 -14.69
N VAL A 516 -28.88 -16.49 -14.18
CA VAL A 516 -29.41 -15.14 -13.92
C VAL A 516 -29.96 -14.52 -15.21
N GLU A 517 -29.24 -14.62 -16.33
CA GLU A 517 -29.69 -14.16 -17.65
C GLU A 517 -31.00 -14.84 -18.08
N VAL A 518 -31.11 -16.17 -17.90
CA VAL A 518 -32.34 -16.92 -18.22
C VAL A 518 -33.53 -16.44 -17.37
N VAL A 519 -33.32 -16.16 -16.09
CA VAL A 519 -34.37 -15.64 -15.21
C VAL A 519 -34.75 -14.20 -15.56
N ALA A 520 -33.77 -13.37 -15.95
CA ALA A 520 -33.98 -11.98 -16.37
C ALA A 520 -34.79 -11.83 -17.66
N ARG A 521 -34.94 -12.90 -18.46
CA ARG A 521 -35.80 -12.90 -19.67
C ARG A 521 -37.30 -12.97 -19.36
N ARG A 522 -37.69 -13.20 -18.10
CA ARG A 522 -39.09 -13.32 -17.71
C ARG A 522 -39.72 -11.92 -17.61
N PRO A 523 -40.71 -11.56 -18.44
CA PRO A 523 -41.32 -10.23 -18.40
C PRO A 523 -42.05 -9.94 -17.09
N GLU A 524 -42.43 -10.98 -16.34
CA GLU A 524 -43.14 -10.89 -15.05
C GLU A 524 -42.21 -10.62 -13.86
N LEU A 525 -40.90 -10.42 -14.07
CA LEU A 525 -39.99 -10.13 -12.96
C LEU A 525 -40.39 -8.81 -12.30
N PRO A 526 -40.58 -8.77 -10.96
CA PRO A 526 -40.90 -7.53 -10.27
C PRO A 526 -39.84 -6.46 -10.54
N LEU A 527 -40.27 -5.22 -10.78
CA LEU A 527 -39.38 -4.09 -11.09
C LEU A 527 -38.23 -3.96 -10.07
N ALA A 528 -38.54 -4.18 -8.80
CA ALA A 528 -37.56 -4.18 -7.71
C ALA A 528 -36.43 -5.20 -7.90
N VAL A 529 -36.77 -6.43 -8.28
CA VAL A 529 -35.81 -7.52 -8.47
C VAL A 529 -34.99 -7.29 -9.75
N ALA A 530 -35.61 -6.74 -10.79
CA ALA A 530 -34.90 -6.33 -12.00
C ALA A 530 -33.90 -5.20 -11.70
N GLN A 531 -34.29 -4.18 -10.92
CA GLN A 531 -33.40 -3.10 -10.49
C GLN A 531 -32.24 -3.62 -9.65
N ALA A 532 -32.51 -4.51 -8.69
CA ALA A 532 -31.48 -5.18 -7.91
C ALA A 532 -30.47 -5.90 -8.83
N CYS A 533 -30.95 -6.69 -9.78
CA CYS A 533 -30.11 -7.38 -10.75
C CYS A 533 -29.23 -6.40 -11.54
N THR A 534 -29.80 -5.30 -12.03
CA THR A 534 -29.04 -4.24 -12.71
C THR A 534 -27.93 -3.69 -11.82
N VAL A 535 -28.26 -3.31 -10.58
CA VAL A 535 -27.28 -2.75 -9.62
C VAL A 535 -26.12 -3.72 -9.42
N GLN A 536 -26.41 -5.01 -9.21
CA GLN A 536 -25.37 -6.01 -8.99
C GLN A 536 -24.53 -6.29 -10.22
N ALA A 537 -25.13 -6.29 -11.42
CA ALA A 537 -24.39 -6.43 -12.66
C ALA A 537 -23.43 -5.26 -12.88
N LEU A 538 -23.91 -4.02 -12.71
CA LEU A 538 -23.08 -2.81 -12.78
C LEU A 538 -21.99 -2.79 -11.71
N ALA A 539 -22.28 -3.28 -10.49
CA ALA A 539 -21.29 -3.40 -9.43
C ALA A 539 -20.21 -4.44 -9.78
N LEU A 540 -20.55 -5.58 -10.38
CA LEU A 540 -19.55 -6.55 -10.80
C LEU A 540 -18.66 -6.06 -11.96
N LEU A 541 -19.17 -5.17 -12.83
CA LEU A 541 -18.33 -4.51 -13.85
C LEU A 541 -17.22 -3.65 -13.23
N THR A 542 -17.36 -3.22 -11.98
CA THR A 542 -16.29 -2.49 -11.25
C THR A 542 -15.14 -3.40 -10.80
N ILE A 543 -15.33 -4.72 -10.80
CA ILE A 543 -14.30 -5.67 -10.37
C ILE A 543 -13.35 -5.94 -11.53
N ARG A 544 -12.05 -5.92 -11.25
CA ARG A 544 -10.96 -6.25 -12.19
C ARG A 544 -10.91 -7.76 -12.52
N PHE A 545 -12.01 -8.31 -13.02
CA PHE A 545 -12.13 -9.71 -13.41
C PHE A 545 -12.76 -9.83 -14.79
N GLU A 546 -11.95 -9.49 -15.79
CA GLU A 546 -12.27 -9.40 -17.21
C GLU A 546 -13.07 -10.57 -17.81
N PRO A 547 -12.83 -11.85 -17.46
CA PRO A 547 -13.60 -12.96 -18.01
C PRO A 547 -15.11 -12.86 -17.76
N VAL A 548 -15.54 -12.10 -16.74
CA VAL A 548 -16.95 -11.97 -16.38
C VAL A 548 -17.66 -10.83 -17.12
N TRP A 549 -16.92 -9.83 -17.62
CA TRP A 549 -17.51 -8.62 -18.21
C TRP A 549 -18.38 -8.89 -19.43
N SER A 550 -17.93 -9.74 -20.36
CA SER A 550 -18.71 -10.08 -21.56
C SER A 550 -20.07 -10.70 -21.25
N MET A 551 -20.19 -11.44 -20.16
CA MET A 551 -21.45 -12.07 -19.73
C MET A 551 -22.35 -11.05 -19.03
N LEU A 552 -21.76 -10.14 -18.26
CA LEU A 552 -22.50 -9.04 -17.64
C LEU A 552 -23.07 -8.09 -18.69
N SER A 553 -22.32 -7.78 -19.75
CA SER A 553 -22.85 -7.00 -20.88
C SER A 553 -24.04 -7.67 -21.53
N ARG A 554 -23.98 -8.99 -21.78
CA ARG A 554 -25.13 -9.76 -22.31
C ARG A 554 -26.34 -9.76 -21.36
N LEU A 555 -26.10 -9.88 -20.06
CA LEU A 555 -27.16 -9.78 -19.05
C LEU A 555 -27.80 -8.39 -19.04
N LEU A 556 -27.00 -7.33 -19.12
CA LEU A 556 -27.49 -5.95 -19.17
C LEU A 556 -28.29 -5.70 -20.45
N ALA A 557 -27.84 -6.18 -21.62
CA ALA A 557 -28.60 -6.12 -22.86
C ALA A 557 -29.96 -6.84 -22.73
N THR A 558 -29.98 -8.03 -22.13
CA THR A 558 -31.22 -8.77 -21.83
C THR A 558 -32.17 -7.97 -20.94
N LEU A 559 -31.64 -7.33 -19.89
CA LEU A 559 -32.43 -6.46 -19.01
C LEU A 559 -32.91 -5.19 -19.73
N ALA A 560 -32.15 -4.67 -20.70
CA ALA A 560 -32.55 -3.52 -21.51
C ALA A 560 -33.77 -3.84 -22.38
N GLU A 561 -33.78 -5.03 -22.99
CA GLU A 561 -34.85 -5.50 -23.85
C GLU A 561 -36.15 -5.78 -23.07
N VAL A 562 -36.05 -6.49 -21.93
CA VAL A 562 -37.21 -6.98 -21.18
C VAL A 562 -37.66 -6.02 -20.08
N HIS A 563 -36.72 -5.31 -19.44
CA HIS A 563 -36.96 -4.46 -18.27
C HIS A 563 -36.29 -3.07 -18.37
N PRO A 564 -36.60 -2.28 -19.42
CA PRO A 564 -35.92 -1.00 -19.68
C PRO A 564 -36.03 0.00 -18.51
N ASN A 565 -37.17 0.01 -17.81
CA ASN A 565 -37.41 0.88 -16.65
C ASN A 565 -36.54 0.52 -15.43
N ALA A 566 -36.05 -0.73 -15.36
CA ALA A 566 -35.14 -1.17 -14.31
C ALA A 566 -33.69 -0.80 -14.63
N LEU A 567 -33.30 -0.87 -15.91
CA LEU A 567 -31.91 -0.69 -16.33
C LEU A 567 -31.52 0.77 -16.52
N TRP A 568 -32.20 1.47 -17.44
CA TRP A 568 -31.70 2.74 -18.00
C TRP A 568 -31.46 3.83 -16.95
N PRO A 569 -32.36 4.08 -15.97
CA PRO A 569 -32.11 5.09 -14.95
C PRO A 569 -30.84 4.83 -14.14
N LEU A 570 -30.49 3.57 -13.88
CA LEU A 570 -29.31 3.19 -13.10
C LEU A 570 -28.04 3.27 -13.97
N LEU A 571 -28.10 2.77 -15.21
CA LEU A 571 -26.99 2.82 -16.15
C LEU A 571 -26.60 4.26 -16.49
N VAL A 572 -27.57 5.14 -16.77
CA VAL A 572 -27.33 6.57 -17.05
C VAL A 572 -26.66 7.27 -15.88
N ARG A 573 -27.15 7.07 -14.64
CA ARG A 573 -26.50 7.61 -13.44
C ARG A 573 -25.07 7.13 -13.29
N ARG A 574 -24.82 5.86 -13.60
CA ARG A 574 -23.50 5.25 -13.48
C ARG A 574 -22.53 5.75 -14.54
N LEU A 575 -22.99 5.88 -15.79
CA LEU A 575 -22.24 6.48 -16.89
C LEU A 575 -21.92 7.94 -16.59
N ASP A 576 -22.87 8.73 -16.09
CA ASP A 576 -22.65 10.13 -15.75
C ASP A 576 -21.62 10.27 -14.62
N ARG A 577 -21.68 9.41 -13.59
CA ARG A 577 -20.65 9.37 -12.54
C ARG A 577 -19.28 9.01 -13.11
N ALA A 578 -19.20 8.00 -13.98
CA ALA A 578 -17.95 7.58 -14.60
C ALA A 578 -17.38 8.69 -15.51
N ALA A 579 -18.23 9.37 -16.28
CA ALA A 579 -17.87 10.51 -17.12
C ALA A 579 -17.33 11.69 -16.29
N ARG A 580 -17.90 11.98 -15.11
CA ARG A 580 -17.36 13.01 -14.20
C ARG A 580 -15.96 12.68 -13.71
N VAL A 581 -15.71 11.43 -13.31
CA VAL A 581 -14.38 10.99 -12.86
C VAL A 581 -13.38 11.02 -14.02
N TRP A 582 -13.80 10.59 -15.20
CA TRP A 582 -12.99 10.61 -16.42
C TRP A 582 -12.65 12.05 -16.85
N GLY A 583 -13.64 12.94 -16.91
CA GLY A 583 -13.46 14.35 -17.27
C GLY A 583 -12.59 15.12 -16.29
N TYR A 584 -12.62 14.77 -15.00
CA TYR A 584 -11.71 15.32 -13.99
C TYR A 584 -10.23 15.02 -14.27
N ASN A 585 -9.95 13.90 -14.94
CA ASN A 585 -8.58 13.50 -15.29
C ASN A 585 -8.17 14.03 -16.68
N ALA A 586 -9.12 14.34 -17.56
CA ALA A 586 -8.86 14.69 -18.96
C ALA A 586 -8.52 16.17 -19.23
N THR A 587 -8.82 17.08 -18.30
CA THR A 587 -8.57 18.52 -18.49
C THR A 587 -7.88 19.15 -17.29
N SER A 588 -6.84 19.94 -17.55
CA SER A 588 -6.25 20.85 -16.55
C SER A 588 -7.29 21.89 -16.12
N THR A 589 -7.90 21.64 -14.95
CA THR A 589 -8.55 22.51 -13.95
C THR A 589 -9.19 23.88 -14.25
N GLU A 590 -9.11 24.51 -15.43
CA GLU A 590 -9.60 25.88 -15.62
C GLU A 590 -10.75 26.06 -16.62
N GLN A 591 -11.06 25.10 -17.50
CA GLN A 591 -12.06 25.33 -18.57
C GLN A 591 -13.43 24.69 -18.37
N ILE A 592 -13.61 23.74 -17.44
CA ILE A 592 -14.90 23.02 -17.27
C ILE A 592 -15.73 23.57 -16.08
N ALA A 593 -15.12 24.32 -15.15
CA ALA A 593 -15.83 24.79 -13.96
C ALA A 593 -16.96 25.79 -14.25
N GLU A 594 -17.05 26.35 -15.46
CA GLU A 594 -18.03 27.39 -15.81
C GLU A 594 -19.03 27.00 -16.91
N SER A 595 -18.95 25.80 -17.49
CA SER A 595 -19.75 25.43 -18.66
C SER A 595 -20.21 23.96 -18.64
N ASN A 596 -21.48 23.75 -18.29
CA ASN A 596 -22.33 22.56 -18.45
C ASN A 596 -22.52 21.64 -17.22
N ASP A 597 -23.52 21.99 -16.41
CA ASP A 597 -24.12 21.08 -15.41
C ASP A 597 -25.09 20.05 -16.01
N ASP A 598 -25.37 20.11 -17.31
CA ASP A 598 -26.31 19.20 -17.97
C ASP A 598 -25.68 17.79 -18.17
N PRO A 599 -26.22 16.74 -17.52
CA PRO A 599 -25.73 15.37 -17.67
C PRO A 599 -25.85 14.84 -19.11
N GLU A 600 -26.81 15.30 -19.91
CA GLU A 600 -26.99 14.84 -21.29
C GLU A 600 -25.83 15.26 -22.19
N ILE A 601 -25.39 16.52 -22.06
CA ILE A 601 -24.25 17.06 -22.82
C ILE A 601 -22.98 16.30 -22.45
N ARG A 602 -22.73 16.07 -21.15
CA ARG A 602 -21.57 15.32 -20.67
C ARG A 602 -21.53 13.89 -21.20
N LEU A 603 -22.66 13.19 -21.15
CA LEU A 603 -22.77 11.83 -21.66
C LEU A 603 -22.55 11.77 -23.17
N SER A 604 -23.11 12.72 -23.92
CA SER A 604 -22.92 12.84 -25.36
C SER A 604 -21.44 13.06 -25.73
N GLU A 605 -20.73 13.93 -25.03
CA GLU A 605 -19.30 14.18 -25.26
C GLU A 605 -18.44 12.96 -24.92
N ALA A 606 -18.69 12.34 -23.76
CA ALA A 606 -17.96 11.17 -23.31
C ALA A 606 -18.20 9.97 -24.26
N TRP A 607 -19.43 9.80 -24.75
CA TRP A 607 -19.78 8.80 -25.75
C TRP A 607 -19.05 9.02 -27.08
N ARG A 608 -19.00 10.27 -27.56
CA ARG A 608 -18.28 10.63 -28.79
C ARG A 608 -16.78 10.35 -28.70
N CYS A 609 -16.18 10.55 -27.52
CA CYS A 609 -14.79 10.19 -27.26
C CYS A 609 -14.57 8.68 -27.29
N TYR A 610 -15.49 7.91 -26.71
CA TYR A 610 -15.47 6.45 -26.78
C TYR A 610 -15.58 5.95 -28.23
N GLU A 611 -16.52 6.46 -29.03
CA GLU A 611 -16.69 6.03 -30.44
C GLU A 611 -15.42 6.21 -31.27
N LYS A 612 -14.76 7.36 -31.16
CA LYS A 612 -13.49 7.63 -31.85
C LYS A 612 -12.39 6.63 -31.51
N SER A 613 -12.33 6.18 -30.25
CA SER A 613 -11.33 5.21 -29.82
C SER A 613 -11.57 3.80 -30.39
N VAL A 614 -12.84 3.40 -30.54
CA VAL A 614 -13.22 2.09 -31.09
C VAL A 614 -12.92 2.03 -32.59
N ASP A 615 -13.04 3.15 -33.30
CA ASP A 615 -12.74 3.26 -34.73
C ASP A 615 -11.24 3.25 -35.07
N GLY A 616 -10.37 3.00 -34.09
CA GLY A 616 -8.94 2.80 -34.30
C GLY A 616 -8.15 4.08 -34.53
N GLU A 617 -8.74 5.26 -34.27
CA GLU A 617 -7.94 6.49 -34.16
C GLU A 617 -7.00 6.33 -32.96
N PRO A 618 -5.67 6.50 -33.16
CA PRO A 618 -4.71 6.31 -32.09
C PRO A 618 -5.02 7.30 -30.98
N PHE A 619 -5.41 6.74 -29.83
CA PHE A 619 -5.55 7.49 -28.60
C PHE A 619 -4.21 8.16 -28.30
N VAL A 620 -4.13 9.47 -28.53
CA VAL A 620 -2.92 10.22 -28.16
C VAL A 620 -2.85 10.16 -26.64
N ASN A 621 -1.80 9.51 -26.13
CA ASN A 621 -1.41 9.43 -24.71
C ASN A 621 -1.24 10.83 -24.08
N TYR A 622 -2.31 11.60 -23.93
CA TYR A 622 -2.24 12.93 -23.36
C TYR A 622 -2.24 12.92 -21.81
N LEU A 623 -2.40 11.75 -21.16
CA LEU A 623 -2.65 11.69 -19.71
C LEU A 623 -1.79 10.70 -18.91
N CYS A 624 -0.80 10.05 -19.51
CA CYS A 624 0.14 9.18 -18.77
C CYS A 624 1.52 9.81 -18.51
N THR A 625 1.63 11.14 -18.47
CA THR A 625 2.90 11.83 -18.15
C THR A 625 2.97 12.47 -16.76
N SER A 626 1.91 12.43 -15.94
CA SER A 626 2.04 12.84 -14.54
C SER A 626 2.48 11.64 -13.69
N ASP A 627 3.68 11.75 -13.12
CA ASP A 627 4.38 10.78 -12.28
C ASP A 627 3.76 10.69 -10.85
N ASP A 628 2.43 10.86 -10.74
CA ASP A 628 1.75 10.98 -9.45
C ASP A 628 1.38 9.58 -8.91
N SER A 629 2.34 9.00 -8.19
CA SER A 629 2.24 7.67 -7.58
C SER A 629 1.11 7.53 -6.55
N ALA A 630 0.50 8.63 -6.10
CA ALA A 630 -0.54 8.64 -5.07
C ALA A 630 -1.92 8.11 -5.53
N VAL A 631 -2.21 8.07 -6.83
CA VAL A 631 -3.53 7.63 -7.35
C VAL A 631 -3.60 6.11 -7.55
N LYS A 632 -2.45 5.41 -7.68
CA LYS A 632 -2.40 3.98 -8.04
C LYS A 632 -2.79 3.00 -6.92
N ASP A 633 -2.83 3.43 -5.66
CA ASP A 633 -2.95 2.53 -4.51
C ASP A 633 -4.38 2.30 -3.96
N ARG A 634 -5.43 2.87 -4.56
CA ARG A 634 -6.81 2.68 -4.05
C ARG A 634 -7.53 1.42 -4.51
N GLY A 635 -6.97 0.64 -5.44
CA GLY A 635 -7.58 -0.61 -5.91
C GLY A 635 -8.83 -0.45 -6.79
N ASP A 636 -9.33 0.77 -6.98
CA ASP A 636 -10.35 1.10 -7.97
C ASP A 636 -9.82 0.80 -9.39
N LEU A 637 -10.66 0.30 -10.31
CA LEU A 637 -10.30 0.24 -11.74
C LEU A 637 -9.68 1.57 -12.19
N ASP A 638 -8.70 1.51 -13.09
CA ASP A 638 -8.31 2.69 -13.85
C ASP A 638 -9.59 3.33 -14.38
N ALA A 639 -9.88 4.58 -14.00
CA ALA A 639 -11.18 5.21 -14.27
C ALA A 639 -11.56 5.09 -15.75
N ASP A 640 -10.54 5.16 -16.61
CA ASP A 640 -10.61 4.93 -18.05
C ASP A 640 -11.17 3.55 -18.39
N ARG A 641 -10.58 2.47 -17.86
CA ARG A 641 -10.99 1.09 -18.18
C ARG A 641 -12.41 0.80 -17.70
N TYR A 642 -12.81 1.35 -16.55
CA TYR A 642 -14.17 1.21 -16.05
C TYR A 642 -15.19 1.94 -16.93
N PHE A 643 -14.87 3.17 -17.38
CA PHE A 643 -15.72 3.93 -18.30
C PHE A 643 -15.90 3.17 -19.63
N TYR A 644 -14.82 2.64 -20.21
CA TYR A 644 -14.88 1.83 -21.43
C TYR A 644 -15.81 0.62 -21.31
N VAL A 645 -15.67 -0.14 -20.22
CA VAL A 645 -16.51 -1.33 -19.98
C VAL A 645 -17.99 -0.96 -19.82
N LEU A 646 -18.31 0.19 -19.20
CA LEU A 646 -19.68 0.68 -19.13
C LEU A 646 -20.22 1.13 -20.49
N CYS A 647 -19.40 1.79 -21.32
CA CYS A 647 -19.78 2.18 -22.67
C CYS A 647 -20.01 0.95 -23.56
N ASP A 648 -19.14 -0.06 -23.48
CA ASP A 648 -19.33 -1.35 -24.16
C ASP A 648 -20.66 -2.01 -23.74
N ALA A 649 -20.96 -2.00 -22.45
CA ALA A 649 -22.20 -2.55 -21.91
C ALA A 649 -23.45 -1.73 -22.26
N ALA A 650 -23.31 -0.43 -22.50
CA ALA A 650 -24.41 0.43 -22.95
C ALA A 650 -24.62 0.37 -24.47
N ARG A 651 -23.57 0.02 -25.23
CA ARG A 651 -23.59 -0.16 -26.68
C ARG A 651 -24.20 -1.51 -27.08
N ALA A 652 -23.83 -2.56 -26.35
CA ALA A 652 -24.38 -3.91 -26.48
C ALA A 652 -25.85 -3.92 -26.06
#